data_AF-A0A7Y0VYI7-F1
#
_entry.id   AF-A0A7Y0VYI7-F1
#
_cell.length_a   1.000
_cell.length_b   1.000
_cell.length_c   1.000
_cell.angle_alpha   90.00
_cell.angle_beta   90.00
_cell.angle_gamma   90.00
#
_symmetry.space_group_name_H-M   'P 1'
#
loop_
_entity.id
_entity.type
_entity.pdbx_description
1 polymer ?
#
loop_
_entity_poly.entity_id
_entity_poly.type
_entity_poly.pdbx_seq_one_letter_code
_entity_poly.pdbx_strand_id
1 'polypeptide(L)'
;GRVDHQVKIRGLRIELGEIEARLLEQPQVREAAVVVRDVAGHPQLVAYVVAVQAVSDEQALREACKRQLKGDLPEYMVPSHWVFLDSLPLTPNGKLDRKALPAPDASALQQHYIAPRNVLEQQIAEVWQQVLGLAQVGVSDNFFELGGHSLLATQVIARLKQTLASDPGLRDLFNAPVLEDFAAVLAGRSAAQPAQIALRAHGPRSTAPLSLAQRRLWVAEQFSAGNGAYGMPLALRLRGEVSVPLLIESLKCVVQRHEVLRTAYVADDDGDPLAVISPEVALDFALVDLSHLDRIEQEAQVAQATLDNTRHPINLAQAPLLRGQILRLGAHEHVLLYSMHHIISDGWSMAVLVGELVQHYAALKHGRGIDLPPLPVQYSDYAQWQLTLEQAGVLQQQARYWKDALAGHPGQLLLPTDFPRPPVPSFEGSSESFSVPPALGEALKGLSGRHGVTPYTTLLAAFQVLLHRLGTSDDLLVGADVAGRQHAELEGLIGFFVNILPLRSRFDAKARFSDFLAAARETSLTAFEHQDLPLDMIAEASNVPRHRGFNPLVQVLFVMNNLPVHSAGLADIAVEVVPSLGGYSKFDMALFIDEEAGQWQGTWQYANDLFKQERITELVSAWMGILQQIVMDPDIRLGDIIMPSNTAVAPAAPASPKADKLGKFLKKPSSPVAKVPLPAMRESLLNADQVFPLLMEPNDPGLDLVTWVQANRALVEEKLARHAGILFRGFAMRDIHDFEAFAEAVQPGLYGQYGDLPKKEGGKNTYRSTPYPEKKMILFHNESSHQDRWPRKQLFFCEQPSPVGGATPVVDCRQMYLRLPQALRDTFESKGLLYVRTFADKLDVSWQHFFKTEDRAQVEQRCALAGIQWTWLDNDELQIRTPCPAIITHPTTGEKTFFNQVQLHHIYCLDPDVRDDLLGLFGPERMPRHVYYGDGSPIEDAVMQLLGELYEACAVRFDWRKGDVILLDNMLAAHARDPFEGPRKIVVAMGEMIERRDLETVTPSTRMQTEGTEA
;
A
#
# COMPACT_ATOMS: atom_id res chain seq x y z
N GLY A 1 -15.64 -22.98 3.21
CA GLY A 1 -15.71 -24.18 2.36
C GLY A 1 -14.30 -24.64 2.02
N ARG A 2 -14.08 -25.89 1.60
CA ARG A 2 -12.76 -26.44 1.22
C ARG A 2 -12.16 -25.70 0.01
N VAL A 3 -10.83 -25.60 -0.04
CA VAL A 3 -9.96 -24.86 -0.98
C VAL A 3 -9.91 -25.45 -2.42
N ASP A 4 -10.76 -26.44 -2.74
CA ASP A 4 -10.39 -27.41 -3.78
C ASP A 4 -10.95 -27.15 -5.21
N HIS A 5 -11.66 -26.05 -5.51
CA HIS A 5 -12.27 -25.85 -6.85
C HIS A 5 -12.07 -24.47 -7.50
N GLN A 6 -11.00 -23.76 -7.13
CA GLN A 6 -10.69 -22.47 -7.73
C GLN A 6 -10.00 -22.63 -9.09
N VAL A 7 -10.44 -21.87 -10.08
CA VAL A 7 -9.93 -21.93 -11.47
C VAL A 7 -9.44 -20.57 -11.94
N LYS A 8 -8.51 -20.56 -12.91
CA LYS A 8 -8.05 -19.32 -13.56
C LYS A 8 -8.60 -19.25 -14.98
N ILE A 9 -9.39 -18.23 -15.29
CA ILE A 9 -9.90 -17.94 -16.63
C ILE A 9 -9.52 -16.51 -16.98
N ARG A 10 -8.81 -16.30 -18.10
CA ARG A 10 -8.37 -14.97 -18.55
C ARG A 10 -7.61 -14.17 -17.48
N GLY A 11 -6.79 -14.86 -16.68
CA GLY A 11 -6.03 -14.25 -15.57
C GLY A 11 -6.83 -14.02 -14.28
N LEU A 12 -8.15 -14.20 -14.30
CA LEU A 12 -9.04 -14.01 -13.16
C LEU A 12 -9.22 -15.31 -12.38
N ARG A 13 -9.12 -15.22 -11.05
CA ARG A 13 -9.24 -16.36 -10.13
C ARG A 13 -10.71 -16.50 -9.69
N ILE A 14 -11.38 -17.56 -10.13
CA ILE A 14 -12.83 -17.76 -9.98
C ILE A 14 -13.10 -18.95 -9.06
N GLU A 15 -13.97 -18.75 -8.08
CA GLU A 15 -14.47 -19.82 -7.19
C GLU A 15 -15.77 -20.42 -7.76
N LEU A 16 -15.67 -21.61 -8.35
CA LEU A 16 -16.83 -22.24 -9.01
C LEU A 16 -17.98 -22.52 -8.04
N GLY A 17 -17.64 -22.85 -6.79
CA GLY A 17 -18.64 -23.12 -5.74
C GLY A 17 -19.48 -21.91 -5.36
N GLU A 18 -18.98 -20.69 -5.57
CA GLU A 18 -19.75 -19.46 -5.34
C GLU A 18 -20.87 -19.32 -6.37
N ILE A 19 -20.56 -19.59 -7.63
CA ILE A 19 -21.53 -19.58 -8.72
C ILE A 19 -22.58 -20.68 -8.51
N GLU A 20 -22.13 -21.89 -8.14
CA GLU A 20 -23.02 -23.01 -7.81
C GLU A 20 -23.99 -22.64 -6.68
N ALA A 21 -23.51 -22.00 -5.62
CA ALA A 21 -24.34 -21.58 -4.48
C ALA A 21 -25.40 -20.56 -4.91
N ARG A 22 -25.04 -19.56 -5.72
CA ARG A 22 -26.00 -18.56 -6.24
C ARG A 22 -27.03 -19.16 -7.18
N LEU A 23 -26.65 -20.13 -7.99
CA LEU A 23 -27.59 -20.87 -8.83
C LEU A 23 -28.63 -21.63 -8.02
N LEU A 24 -28.25 -22.19 -6.87
CA LEU A 24 -29.15 -22.92 -5.98
C LEU A 24 -30.13 -22.01 -5.21
N GLU A 25 -29.90 -20.70 -5.18
CA GLU A 25 -30.83 -19.72 -4.59
C GLU A 25 -32.05 -19.48 -5.51
N GLN A 26 -31.98 -19.84 -6.80
CA GLN A 26 -33.13 -19.78 -7.70
C GLN A 26 -34.18 -20.84 -7.30
N PRO A 27 -35.44 -20.47 -6.99
CA PRO A 27 -36.46 -21.42 -6.53
C PRO A 27 -36.75 -22.56 -7.51
N GLN A 28 -36.43 -22.36 -8.79
CA GLN A 28 -36.67 -23.31 -9.87
C GLN A 28 -35.51 -24.29 -10.07
N VAL A 29 -34.36 -24.08 -9.41
CA VAL A 29 -33.15 -24.91 -9.53
C VAL A 29 -33.04 -25.86 -8.33
N ARG A 30 -32.93 -27.16 -8.61
CA ARG A 30 -32.75 -28.24 -7.63
C ARG A 30 -31.29 -28.54 -7.35
N GLU A 31 -30.49 -28.64 -8.40
CA GLU A 31 -29.06 -28.94 -8.33
C GLU A 31 -28.32 -28.10 -9.37
N ALA A 32 -27.10 -27.67 -9.05
CA ALA A 32 -26.23 -26.93 -9.96
C ALA A 32 -24.79 -27.40 -9.83
N ALA A 33 -24.09 -27.47 -10.96
CA ALA A 33 -22.65 -27.69 -11.01
C ALA A 33 -22.04 -26.75 -12.05
N VAL A 34 -20.91 -26.13 -11.73
CA VAL A 34 -20.19 -25.25 -12.67
C VAL A 34 -18.80 -25.82 -12.90
N VAL A 35 -18.41 -25.91 -14.16
CA VAL A 35 -17.08 -26.40 -14.56
C VAL A 35 -16.49 -25.54 -15.67
N VAL A 36 -15.16 -25.60 -15.80
CA VAL A 36 -14.45 -25.02 -16.94
C VAL A 36 -14.35 -26.08 -18.03
N ARG A 37 -14.77 -25.72 -19.25
CA ARG A 37 -14.57 -26.54 -20.44
C ARG A 37 -13.88 -25.70 -21.51
N ASP A 38 -13.07 -26.36 -22.33
CA ASP A 38 -12.57 -25.78 -23.55
C ASP A 38 -13.70 -25.76 -24.58
N VAL A 39 -14.09 -24.57 -25.03
CA VAL A 39 -15.05 -24.39 -26.12
C VAL A 39 -14.38 -23.55 -27.19
N ALA A 40 -14.18 -24.15 -28.36
CA ALA A 40 -13.51 -23.55 -29.52
C ALA A 40 -12.09 -23.02 -29.25
N GLY A 41 -11.32 -23.67 -28.36
CA GLY A 41 -9.91 -23.34 -28.08
C GLY A 41 -9.69 -22.40 -26.90
N HIS A 42 -10.75 -22.07 -26.13
CA HIS A 42 -10.67 -21.20 -24.97
C HIS A 42 -11.39 -21.78 -23.75
N PRO A 43 -10.85 -21.63 -22.52
CA PRO A 43 -11.52 -22.05 -21.30
C PRO A 43 -12.72 -21.14 -21.00
N GLN A 44 -13.92 -21.71 -20.89
CA GLN A 44 -15.16 -21.01 -20.54
C GLN A 44 -15.91 -21.70 -19.40
N LEU A 45 -16.72 -20.93 -18.65
CA LEU A 45 -17.59 -21.43 -17.59
C LEU A 45 -18.86 -22.05 -18.19
N VAL A 46 -19.16 -23.29 -17.78
CA VAL A 46 -20.36 -24.04 -18.16
C VAL A 46 -21.14 -24.41 -16.90
N ALA A 47 -22.39 -23.96 -16.80
CA ALA A 47 -23.33 -24.33 -15.76
C ALA A 47 -24.18 -25.53 -16.19
N TYR A 48 -24.28 -26.52 -15.32
CA TYR A 48 -25.16 -27.67 -15.44
C TYR A 48 -26.24 -27.53 -14.39
N VAL A 49 -27.49 -27.44 -14.82
CA VAL A 49 -28.62 -27.08 -13.97
C VAL A 49 -29.68 -28.17 -14.03
N VAL A 50 -30.15 -28.61 -12.87
CA VAL A 50 -31.27 -29.53 -12.75
C VAL A 50 -32.43 -28.77 -12.13
N ALA A 51 -33.58 -28.76 -12.78
CA ALA A 51 -34.74 -28.04 -12.28
C ALA A 51 -35.55 -28.85 -11.25
N VAL A 52 -36.31 -28.16 -10.41
CA VAL A 52 -37.19 -28.79 -9.39
C VAL A 52 -38.35 -29.55 -10.04
N GLN A 53 -38.84 -29.06 -11.18
CA GLN A 53 -39.87 -29.69 -12.01
C GLN A 53 -39.46 -29.63 -13.48
N ALA A 54 -40.04 -30.49 -14.33
CA ALA A 54 -39.82 -30.43 -15.77
C ALA A 54 -40.16 -29.02 -16.29
N VAL A 55 -39.14 -28.30 -16.77
CA VAL A 55 -39.27 -26.91 -17.20
C VAL A 55 -39.86 -26.92 -18.59
N SER A 56 -41.03 -26.28 -18.78
CA SER A 56 -41.63 -26.12 -20.10
C SER A 56 -40.91 -25.10 -20.99
N ASP A 57 -40.09 -24.23 -20.39
CA ASP A 57 -39.28 -23.21 -21.06
C ASP A 57 -37.91 -23.03 -20.37
N GLU A 58 -36.92 -23.81 -20.81
CA GLU A 58 -35.54 -23.74 -20.31
C GLU A 58 -34.88 -22.36 -20.56
N GLN A 59 -35.32 -21.63 -21.59
CA GLN A 59 -34.78 -20.32 -21.93
C GLN A 59 -35.22 -19.27 -20.92
N ALA A 60 -36.49 -19.30 -20.47
CA ALA A 60 -36.97 -18.43 -19.41
C ALA A 60 -36.21 -18.66 -18.08
N LEU A 61 -35.95 -19.92 -17.73
CA LEU A 61 -35.17 -20.27 -16.54
C LEU A 61 -33.71 -19.81 -16.66
N ARG A 62 -33.07 -20.03 -17.83
CA ARG A 62 -31.72 -19.56 -18.11
C ARG A 62 -31.60 -18.04 -17.91
N GLU A 63 -32.53 -17.27 -18.46
CA GLU A 63 -32.49 -15.80 -18.35
C GLU A 63 -32.80 -15.32 -16.93
N ALA A 64 -33.64 -16.03 -16.17
CA ALA A 64 -33.86 -15.76 -14.75
C ALA A 64 -32.56 -16.01 -13.94
N CYS A 65 -31.91 -17.15 -14.14
CA CYS A 65 -30.63 -17.48 -13.50
C CYS A 65 -29.54 -16.47 -13.86
N LYS A 66 -29.37 -16.14 -15.16
CA LYS A 66 -28.40 -15.12 -15.60
C LYS A 66 -28.67 -13.76 -14.97
N ARG A 67 -29.93 -13.33 -14.92
CA ARG A 67 -30.30 -12.03 -14.33
C ARG A 67 -29.97 -11.97 -12.85
N GLN A 68 -30.21 -13.06 -12.11
CA GLN A 68 -29.79 -13.13 -10.70
C GLN A 68 -28.26 -13.12 -10.58
N LEU A 69 -27.55 -13.98 -11.34
CA LEU A 69 -26.10 -14.02 -11.28
C LEU A 69 -25.47 -12.67 -11.65
N LYS A 70 -26.00 -11.95 -12.65
CA LYS A 70 -25.56 -10.59 -13.01
C LYS A 70 -25.87 -9.54 -11.95
N GLY A 71 -26.87 -9.78 -11.09
CA GLY A 71 -27.18 -8.92 -9.96
C GLY A 71 -26.20 -9.10 -8.79
N ASP A 72 -25.70 -10.33 -8.61
CA ASP A 72 -24.96 -10.73 -7.41
C ASP A 72 -23.46 -11.00 -7.66
N LEU A 73 -23.05 -11.24 -8.91
CA LEU A 73 -21.69 -11.61 -9.31
C LEU A 73 -21.18 -10.77 -10.50
N PRO A 74 -19.86 -10.56 -10.62
CA PRO A 74 -19.25 -9.96 -11.81
C PRO A 74 -19.54 -10.76 -13.09
N GLU A 75 -19.63 -10.09 -14.24
CA GLU A 75 -20.03 -10.75 -15.50
C GLU A 75 -19.08 -11.89 -15.92
N TYR A 76 -17.78 -11.81 -15.60
CA TYR A 76 -16.83 -12.88 -15.88
C TYR A 76 -17.07 -14.17 -15.07
N MET A 77 -17.82 -14.10 -13.97
CA MET A 77 -18.26 -15.26 -13.18
C MET A 77 -19.60 -15.82 -13.66
N VAL A 78 -20.33 -15.11 -14.53
CA VAL A 78 -21.61 -15.59 -15.06
C VAL A 78 -21.33 -16.64 -16.14
N PRO A 79 -21.79 -17.90 -15.98
CA PRO A 79 -21.54 -18.94 -16.96
C PRO A 79 -22.05 -18.57 -18.34
N SER A 80 -21.17 -18.66 -19.33
CA SER A 80 -21.49 -18.35 -20.73
C SER A 80 -22.32 -19.48 -21.36
N HIS A 81 -22.28 -20.68 -20.79
CA HIS A 81 -22.95 -21.88 -21.30
C HIS A 81 -23.78 -22.58 -20.23
N TRP A 82 -24.92 -23.14 -20.64
CA TRP A 82 -25.93 -23.71 -19.75
C TRP A 82 -26.44 -25.02 -20.32
N VAL A 83 -26.36 -26.10 -19.54
CA VAL A 83 -26.85 -27.43 -19.88
C VAL A 83 -27.88 -27.84 -18.84
N PHE A 84 -29.13 -28.05 -19.27
CA PHE A 84 -30.18 -28.55 -18.39
C PHE A 84 -30.19 -30.09 -18.40
N LEU A 85 -30.25 -30.70 -17.22
CA LEU A 85 -30.21 -32.14 -17.04
C LEU A 85 -31.37 -32.60 -16.15
N ASP A 86 -31.82 -33.84 -16.34
CA ASP A 86 -32.80 -34.46 -15.43
C ASP A 86 -32.19 -34.76 -14.03
N SER A 87 -30.89 -35.05 -14.01
CA SER A 87 -30.09 -35.31 -12.80
C SER A 87 -28.61 -35.12 -13.06
N LEU A 88 -27.85 -34.65 -12.06
CA LEU A 88 -26.38 -34.62 -12.17
C LEU A 88 -25.80 -36.05 -12.06
N PRO A 89 -24.77 -36.40 -12.86
CA PRO A 89 -24.14 -37.70 -12.77
C PRO A 89 -23.39 -37.86 -11.44
N LEU A 90 -23.56 -39.00 -10.78
CA LEU A 90 -22.93 -39.31 -9.50
C LEU A 90 -21.96 -40.49 -9.64
N THR A 91 -20.84 -40.41 -8.92
CA THR A 91 -19.92 -41.52 -8.69
C THR A 91 -20.58 -42.62 -7.85
N PRO A 92 -20.05 -43.86 -7.83
CA PRO A 92 -20.56 -44.94 -6.97
C PRO A 92 -20.63 -44.59 -5.46
N ASN A 93 -19.86 -43.58 -5.02
CA ASN A 93 -19.85 -43.09 -3.64
C ASN A 93 -20.83 -41.92 -3.38
N GLY A 94 -21.73 -41.61 -4.32
CA GLY A 94 -22.76 -40.57 -4.18
C GLY A 94 -22.25 -39.12 -4.32
N LYS A 95 -21.02 -38.91 -4.80
CA LYS A 95 -20.47 -37.57 -5.11
C LYS A 95 -20.64 -37.24 -6.59
N LEU A 96 -20.79 -35.95 -6.93
CA LEU A 96 -20.83 -35.45 -8.30
C LEU A 96 -19.65 -35.96 -9.15
N ASP A 97 -19.95 -36.63 -10.26
CA ASP A 97 -18.98 -37.06 -11.26
C ASP A 97 -18.85 -35.99 -12.36
N ARG A 98 -17.98 -35.01 -12.13
CA ARG A 98 -17.71 -33.93 -13.09
C ARG A 98 -17.13 -34.41 -14.42
N LYS A 99 -16.50 -35.60 -14.46
CA LYS A 99 -15.95 -36.16 -15.70
C LYS A 99 -17.06 -36.73 -16.59
N ALA A 100 -18.15 -37.19 -15.99
CA ALA A 100 -19.33 -37.72 -16.68
C ALA A 100 -20.34 -36.64 -17.12
N LEU A 101 -20.11 -35.36 -16.79
CA LEU A 101 -20.95 -34.26 -17.29
C LEU A 101 -20.86 -34.17 -18.83
N PRO A 102 -21.99 -34.14 -19.55
CA PRO A 102 -22.01 -34.13 -21.01
C PRO A 102 -21.33 -32.89 -21.56
N ALA A 103 -20.67 -32.99 -22.71
CA ALA A 103 -20.10 -31.83 -23.37
C ALA A 103 -21.23 -30.89 -23.85
N PRO A 104 -21.08 -29.55 -23.71
CA PRO A 104 -22.06 -28.62 -24.23
C PRO A 104 -22.14 -28.75 -25.76
N ASP A 105 -23.36 -28.77 -26.30
CA ASP A 105 -23.58 -28.77 -27.75
C ASP A 105 -23.18 -27.40 -28.32
N ALA A 106 -22.11 -27.38 -29.13
CA ALA A 106 -21.60 -26.18 -29.78
C ALA A 106 -22.61 -25.53 -30.72
N SER A 107 -23.69 -26.22 -31.13
CA SER A 107 -24.77 -25.62 -31.91
C SER A 107 -25.65 -24.65 -31.11
N ALA A 108 -25.66 -24.74 -29.77
CA ALA A 108 -26.37 -23.80 -28.90
C ALA A 108 -25.67 -22.41 -28.80
N LEU A 109 -24.41 -22.31 -29.24
CA LEU A 109 -23.63 -21.05 -29.30
C LEU A 109 -24.21 -20.01 -30.26
N GLN A 110 -25.05 -20.42 -31.22
CA GLN A 110 -25.57 -19.53 -32.25
C GLN A 110 -26.83 -18.74 -31.86
N GLN A 111 -27.31 -18.84 -30.61
CA GLN A 111 -28.57 -18.18 -30.26
C GLN A 111 -28.45 -16.70 -29.86
N HIS A 112 -27.26 -16.17 -29.54
CA HIS A 112 -27.09 -14.73 -29.23
C HIS A 112 -25.86 -14.05 -29.87
N TYR A 113 -24.97 -14.79 -30.57
CA TYR A 113 -24.02 -14.14 -31.47
C TYR A 113 -24.76 -13.68 -32.72
N ILE A 114 -24.95 -12.37 -32.83
CA ILE A 114 -25.45 -11.77 -34.06
C ILE A 114 -24.22 -11.22 -34.80
N ALA A 115 -23.87 -11.87 -35.90
CA ALA A 115 -22.76 -11.44 -36.75
C ALA A 115 -23.01 -10.02 -37.31
N PRO A 116 -21.95 -9.25 -37.59
CA PRO A 116 -22.05 -8.00 -38.33
C PRO A 116 -22.91 -8.14 -39.59
N ARG A 117 -23.93 -7.29 -39.71
CA ARG A 117 -24.98 -7.36 -40.73
C ARG A 117 -24.65 -6.53 -41.96
N ASN A 118 -23.76 -5.54 -41.81
CA ASN A 118 -23.35 -4.63 -42.87
C ASN A 118 -21.85 -4.34 -42.82
N VAL A 119 -21.33 -3.70 -43.87
CA VAL A 119 -19.89 -3.40 -44.03
C VAL A 119 -19.36 -2.55 -42.87
N LEU A 120 -20.13 -1.55 -42.41
CA LEU A 120 -19.72 -0.67 -41.32
C LEU A 120 -19.59 -1.44 -40.00
N GLU A 121 -20.60 -2.25 -39.64
CA GLU A 121 -20.54 -3.12 -38.46
C GLU A 121 -19.36 -4.09 -38.54
N GLN A 122 -19.05 -4.63 -39.73
CA GLN A 122 -17.95 -5.56 -39.92
C GLN A 122 -16.59 -4.87 -39.68
N GLN A 123 -16.39 -3.68 -40.26
CA GLN A 123 -15.17 -2.89 -40.04
C GLN A 123 -14.98 -2.51 -38.57
N ILE A 124 -16.07 -2.14 -37.87
CA ILE A 124 -16.01 -1.86 -36.43
C ILE A 124 -15.64 -3.10 -35.62
N ALA A 125 -16.30 -4.24 -35.91
CA ALA A 125 -16.03 -5.51 -35.23
C ALA A 125 -14.57 -5.96 -35.40
N GLU A 126 -14.02 -5.85 -36.60
CA GLU A 126 -12.62 -6.21 -36.90
C GLU A 126 -11.63 -5.35 -36.10
N VAL A 127 -11.88 -4.04 -35.99
CA VAL A 127 -11.03 -3.17 -35.17
C VAL A 127 -11.14 -3.51 -33.69
N TRP A 128 -12.36 -3.77 -33.18
CA TRP A 128 -12.54 -4.16 -31.78
C TRP A 128 -11.85 -5.50 -31.47
N GLN A 129 -11.96 -6.49 -32.35
CA GLN A 129 -11.27 -7.78 -32.22
C GLN A 129 -9.75 -7.58 -32.12
N GLN A 130 -9.18 -6.75 -32.98
CA GLN A 130 -7.74 -6.48 -32.98
C GLN A 130 -7.28 -5.74 -31.72
N VAL A 131 -8.05 -4.76 -31.24
CA VAL A 131 -7.68 -3.96 -30.05
C VAL A 131 -7.90 -4.74 -28.76
N LEU A 132 -9.01 -5.47 -28.65
CA LEU A 132 -9.39 -6.23 -27.45
C LEU A 132 -8.77 -7.64 -27.42
N GLY A 133 -8.15 -8.10 -28.51
CA GLY A 133 -7.57 -9.43 -28.63
C GLY A 133 -8.63 -10.55 -28.64
N LEU A 134 -9.81 -10.28 -29.21
CA LEU A 134 -10.95 -11.21 -29.25
C LEU A 134 -11.06 -11.90 -30.61
N ALA A 135 -11.43 -13.18 -30.61
CA ALA A 135 -11.62 -13.94 -31.86
C ALA A 135 -12.90 -13.51 -32.61
N GLN A 136 -13.94 -13.13 -31.88
CA GLN A 136 -15.23 -12.69 -32.43
C GLN A 136 -15.81 -11.57 -31.57
N VAL A 137 -16.53 -10.66 -32.22
CA VAL A 137 -17.32 -9.57 -31.61
C VAL A 137 -18.65 -9.53 -32.36
N GLY A 138 -19.76 -9.63 -31.63
CA GLY A 138 -21.13 -9.55 -32.12
C GLY A 138 -21.67 -8.13 -32.12
N VAL A 139 -22.75 -7.87 -32.86
CA VAL A 139 -23.30 -6.52 -33.00
C VAL A 139 -23.97 -5.99 -31.73
N SER A 140 -24.38 -6.86 -30.82
CA SER A 140 -24.96 -6.51 -29.52
C SER A 140 -23.92 -6.41 -28.40
N ASP A 141 -22.63 -6.57 -28.71
CA ASP A 141 -21.58 -6.52 -27.70
C ASP A 141 -21.25 -5.07 -27.31
N ASN A 142 -21.02 -4.85 -26.02
CA ASN A 142 -20.61 -3.57 -25.46
C ASN A 142 -19.09 -3.50 -25.31
N PHE A 143 -18.47 -2.44 -25.85
CA PHE A 143 -17.02 -2.24 -25.84
C PHE A 143 -16.38 -2.34 -24.44
N PHE A 144 -17.00 -1.68 -23.46
CA PHE A 144 -16.45 -1.60 -22.10
C PHE A 144 -16.70 -2.90 -21.31
N GLU A 145 -17.78 -3.62 -21.62
CA GLU A 145 -18.05 -4.95 -21.04
C GLU A 145 -17.09 -6.02 -21.57
N LEU A 146 -16.62 -5.86 -22.81
CA LEU A 146 -15.58 -6.71 -23.41
C LEU A 146 -14.16 -6.44 -22.90
N GLY A 147 -14.00 -5.60 -21.88
CA GLY A 147 -12.69 -5.23 -21.30
C GLY A 147 -12.08 -3.97 -21.90
N GLY A 148 -12.81 -3.23 -22.74
CA GLY A 148 -12.40 -1.93 -23.23
C GLY A 148 -12.26 -0.89 -22.10
N HIS A 149 -11.22 -0.07 -22.17
CA HIS A 149 -11.03 1.10 -21.29
C HIS A 149 -10.63 2.33 -22.11
N SER A 150 -10.51 3.51 -21.48
CA SER A 150 -10.31 4.80 -22.18
C SER A 150 -9.11 4.82 -23.16
N LEU A 151 -8.04 4.08 -22.83
CA LEU A 151 -6.86 3.94 -23.70
C LEU A 151 -7.16 3.10 -24.94
N LEU A 152 -7.79 1.94 -24.78
CA LEU A 152 -8.23 1.08 -25.90
C LEU A 152 -9.30 1.79 -26.74
N ALA A 153 -10.19 2.56 -26.12
CA ALA A 153 -11.16 3.39 -26.82
C ALA A 153 -10.47 4.40 -27.75
N THR A 154 -9.41 5.06 -27.27
CA THR A 154 -8.60 5.97 -28.10
C THR A 154 -7.96 5.25 -29.28
N GLN A 155 -7.41 4.05 -29.08
CA GLN A 155 -6.84 3.22 -30.17
C GLN A 155 -7.90 2.78 -31.19
N VAL A 156 -9.07 2.35 -30.72
CA VAL A 156 -10.19 2.00 -31.61
C VAL A 156 -10.55 3.20 -32.48
N ILE A 157 -10.72 4.38 -31.90
CA ILE A 157 -11.06 5.59 -32.66
C ILE A 157 -9.97 5.93 -33.67
N ALA A 158 -8.70 5.87 -33.29
CA ALA A 158 -7.58 6.11 -34.19
C ALA A 158 -7.60 5.16 -35.42
N ARG A 159 -7.77 3.86 -35.20
CA ARG A 159 -7.84 2.84 -36.27
C ARG A 159 -9.09 2.99 -37.12
N LEU A 160 -10.23 3.31 -36.52
CA LEU A 160 -11.47 3.55 -37.26
C LEU A 160 -11.38 4.80 -38.14
N LYS A 161 -10.74 5.88 -37.69
CA LYS A 161 -10.51 7.09 -38.51
C LYS A 161 -9.68 6.82 -39.77
N GLN A 162 -8.80 5.82 -39.74
CA GLN A 162 -8.01 5.41 -40.89
C GLN A 162 -8.80 4.52 -41.87
N THR A 163 -9.80 3.80 -41.38
CA THR A 163 -10.48 2.72 -42.12
C THR A 163 -11.87 3.13 -42.62
N LEU A 164 -12.55 4.01 -41.89
CA LEU A 164 -13.91 4.45 -42.18
C LEU A 164 -13.93 5.78 -42.92
N ALA A 165 -14.94 5.96 -43.77
CA ALA A 165 -15.24 7.25 -44.38
C ALA A 165 -15.96 8.23 -43.43
N SER A 166 -16.45 7.75 -42.28
CA SER A 166 -17.02 8.58 -41.20
C SER A 166 -15.91 9.08 -40.27
N ASP A 167 -16.15 10.18 -39.54
CA ASP A 167 -15.24 10.69 -38.50
C ASP A 167 -15.74 10.29 -37.10
N PRO A 168 -15.33 9.11 -36.58
CA PRO A 168 -15.73 8.67 -35.25
C PRO A 168 -15.02 9.50 -34.18
N GLY A 169 -15.78 10.01 -33.22
CA GLY A 169 -15.25 10.66 -32.02
C GLY A 169 -15.22 9.71 -30.83
N LEU A 170 -14.31 9.94 -29.88
CA LEU A 170 -14.27 9.19 -28.62
C LEU A 170 -15.62 9.25 -27.87
N ARG A 171 -16.25 10.43 -27.88
CA ARG A 171 -17.58 10.67 -27.32
C ARG A 171 -18.66 9.78 -27.93
N ASP A 172 -18.56 9.44 -29.21
CA ASP A 172 -19.56 8.61 -29.88
C ASP A 172 -19.53 7.19 -29.33
N LEU A 173 -18.33 6.62 -29.12
CA LEU A 173 -18.16 5.29 -28.54
C LEU A 173 -18.62 5.24 -27.08
N PHE A 174 -18.39 6.31 -26.32
CA PHE A 174 -18.86 6.40 -24.94
C PHE A 174 -20.39 6.54 -24.85
N ASN A 175 -21.02 7.26 -25.77
CA ASN A 175 -22.47 7.45 -25.78
C ASN A 175 -23.24 6.28 -26.39
N ALA A 176 -22.63 5.55 -27.31
CA ALA A 176 -23.17 4.36 -27.94
C ALA A 176 -22.12 3.23 -27.84
N PRO A 177 -21.97 2.59 -26.66
CA PRO A 177 -20.92 1.60 -26.42
C PRO A 177 -21.23 0.22 -26.99
N VAL A 178 -22.47 -0.03 -27.44
CA VAL A 178 -22.88 -1.26 -28.13
C VAL A 178 -22.57 -1.11 -29.62
N LEU A 179 -21.97 -2.14 -30.24
CA LEU A 179 -21.47 -2.05 -31.61
C LEU A 179 -22.55 -1.58 -32.61
N GLU A 180 -23.77 -2.11 -32.54
CA GLU A 180 -24.84 -1.68 -33.46
C GLU A 180 -25.30 -0.24 -33.25
N ASP A 181 -25.37 0.22 -32.01
CA ASP A 181 -25.72 1.61 -31.69
C ASP A 181 -24.62 2.55 -32.17
N PHE A 182 -23.36 2.16 -31.97
CA PHE A 182 -22.20 2.90 -32.46
C PHE A 182 -22.20 3.01 -33.98
N ALA A 183 -22.43 1.88 -34.67
CA ALA A 183 -22.56 1.84 -36.11
C ALA A 183 -23.71 2.73 -36.62
N ALA A 184 -24.85 2.75 -35.91
CA ALA A 184 -25.97 3.61 -36.25
C ALA A 184 -25.64 5.12 -36.11
N VAL A 185 -24.92 5.50 -35.04
CA VAL A 185 -24.43 6.88 -34.85
C VAL A 185 -23.51 7.31 -35.99
N LEU A 186 -22.62 6.41 -36.45
CA LEU A 186 -21.68 6.70 -37.53
C LEU A 186 -22.33 6.72 -38.91
N ALA A 187 -23.33 5.87 -39.16
CA ALA A 187 -24.04 5.80 -40.44
C ALA A 187 -24.72 7.12 -40.84
N GLY A 188 -25.07 7.98 -39.86
CA GLY A 188 -25.67 9.30 -40.07
C GLY A 188 -24.69 10.43 -40.33
N ARG A 189 -23.36 10.19 -40.27
CA ARG A 189 -22.34 11.25 -40.40
C ARG A 189 -21.63 11.17 -41.76
N SER A 190 -21.75 12.26 -42.53
CA SER A 190 -20.88 12.48 -43.69
C SER A 190 -19.56 13.08 -43.21
N ALA A 191 -18.42 12.58 -43.71
CA ALA A 191 -17.12 13.20 -43.46
C ALA A 191 -17.13 14.67 -43.92
N ALA A 192 -17.08 15.58 -42.96
CA ALA A 192 -16.47 16.88 -43.16
C ALA A 192 -15.03 16.75 -42.67
N GLN A 193 -14.14 16.20 -43.50
CA GLN A 193 -12.72 16.17 -43.16
C GLN A 193 -12.11 17.56 -43.37
N PRO A 194 -11.67 18.29 -42.33
CA PRO A 194 -10.51 19.14 -42.52
C PRO A 194 -9.34 18.25 -42.94
N ALA A 195 -8.50 18.73 -43.88
CA ALA A 195 -7.32 18.00 -44.32
C ALA A 195 -6.39 17.76 -43.12
N GLN A 196 -6.37 16.53 -42.61
CA GLN A 196 -5.43 16.13 -41.55
C GLN A 196 -4.03 16.02 -42.16
N ILE A 197 -3.05 16.67 -41.53
CA ILE A 197 -1.64 16.53 -41.90
C ILE A 197 -1.21 15.13 -41.49
N ALA A 198 -0.89 14.28 -42.46
CA ALA A 198 -0.51 12.90 -42.22
C ALA A 198 0.87 12.79 -41.57
N LEU A 199 1.00 11.91 -40.57
CA LEU A 199 2.29 11.47 -40.04
C LEU A 199 2.96 10.55 -41.06
N ARG A 200 4.19 10.87 -41.48
CA ARG A 200 4.90 10.16 -42.55
C ARG A 200 6.38 10.03 -42.22
N ALA A 201 7.00 8.95 -42.67
CA ALA A 201 8.45 8.78 -42.59
C ALA A 201 9.18 9.76 -43.52
N HIS A 202 10.25 10.35 -43.03
CA HIS A 202 11.15 11.23 -43.79
C HIS A 202 12.51 10.59 -44.12
N GLY A 203 12.67 9.30 -43.82
CA GLY A 203 13.91 8.54 -44.05
C GLY A 203 15.02 8.85 -43.03
N PRO A 204 16.20 8.22 -43.17
CA PRO A 204 17.29 8.38 -42.21
C PRO A 204 17.77 9.83 -42.09
N ARG A 205 17.99 10.29 -40.86
CA ARG A 205 18.49 11.64 -40.55
C ARG A 205 19.58 11.58 -39.47
N SER A 206 20.52 12.51 -39.53
CA SER A 206 21.52 12.72 -38.47
C SER A 206 21.09 13.78 -37.45
N THR A 207 20.13 14.63 -37.82
CA THR A 207 19.58 15.67 -36.95
C THR A 207 18.07 15.83 -37.13
N ALA A 208 17.38 16.23 -36.08
CA ALA A 208 15.94 16.48 -36.09
C ALA A 208 15.56 17.59 -35.10
N PRO A 209 14.43 18.31 -35.31
CA PRO A 209 13.86 19.14 -34.27
C PRO A 209 13.41 18.29 -33.09
N LEU A 210 13.36 18.88 -31.89
CA LEU A 210 12.69 18.26 -30.75
C LEU A 210 11.17 18.34 -30.94
N SER A 211 10.48 17.28 -30.53
CA SER A 211 9.02 17.36 -30.30
C SER A 211 8.70 18.43 -29.25
N LEU A 212 7.45 18.90 -29.22
CA LEU A 212 7.07 19.96 -28.28
C LEU A 212 7.29 19.55 -26.82
N ALA A 213 7.02 18.28 -26.50
CA ALA A 213 7.24 17.71 -25.16
C ALA A 213 8.73 17.58 -24.81
N GLN A 214 9.58 17.16 -25.75
CA GLN A 214 11.02 17.09 -25.53
C GLN A 214 11.65 18.48 -25.37
N ARG A 215 11.22 19.46 -26.15
CA ARG A 215 11.73 20.85 -26.05
C ARG A 215 11.51 21.39 -24.65
N ARG A 216 10.31 21.22 -24.11
CA ARG A 216 9.97 21.55 -22.71
C ARG A 216 10.93 20.88 -21.73
N LEU A 217 11.08 19.56 -21.84
CA LEU A 217 11.86 18.79 -20.88
C LEU A 217 13.35 19.17 -20.94
N TRP A 218 13.87 19.42 -22.13
CA TRP A 218 15.22 19.93 -22.32
C TRP A 218 15.41 21.29 -21.65
N VAL A 219 14.48 22.24 -21.82
CA VAL A 219 14.52 23.54 -21.14
C VAL A 219 14.46 23.37 -19.62
N ALA A 220 13.57 22.52 -19.10
CA ALA A 220 13.47 22.26 -17.67
C ALA A 220 14.79 21.70 -17.10
N GLU A 221 15.47 20.83 -17.84
CA GLU A 221 16.75 20.26 -17.44
C GLU A 221 17.90 21.29 -17.42
N GLN A 222 17.86 22.30 -18.30
CA GLN A 222 18.83 23.41 -18.23
C GLN A 222 18.73 24.20 -16.91
N PHE A 223 17.57 24.19 -16.25
CA PHE A 223 17.34 24.87 -14.97
C PHE A 223 17.42 23.95 -13.74
N SER A 224 17.48 22.63 -13.91
CA SER A 224 17.40 21.64 -12.82
C SER A 224 18.75 21.39 -12.10
N ALA A 225 19.83 22.05 -12.53
CA ALA A 225 21.19 21.87 -12.03
C ALA A 225 21.68 20.40 -12.01
N GLY A 226 21.08 19.53 -12.83
CA GLY A 226 21.46 18.13 -12.96
C GLY A 226 21.11 17.26 -11.75
N ASN A 227 20.02 17.57 -11.03
CA ASN A 227 19.60 16.83 -9.83
C ASN A 227 19.06 15.40 -10.09
N GLY A 228 18.95 14.98 -11.36
CA GLY A 228 18.51 13.63 -11.74
C GLY A 228 17.01 13.39 -11.69
N ALA A 229 16.17 14.41 -11.42
CA ALA A 229 14.72 14.26 -11.24
C ALA A 229 13.98 13.68 -12.47
N TYR A 230 14.56 13.77 -13.66
CA TYR A 230 14.02 13.20 -14.90
C TYR A 230 14.70 11.89 -15.34
N GLY A 231 15.54 11.30 -14.49
CA GLY A 231 16.00 9.92 -14.64
C GLY A 231 14.88 8.92 -14.35
N MET A 232 14.93 7.77 -15.03
CA MET A 232 14.03 6.63 -14.83
C MET A 232 14.86 5.41 -14.38
N PRO A 233 15.38 5.40 -13.14
CA PRO A 233 16.18 4.30 -12.62
C PRO A 233 15.30 3.08 -12.31
N LEU A 234 15.80 1.88 -12.62
CA LEU A 234 15.20 0.62 -12.20
C LEU A 234 16.28 -0.38 -11.78
N ALA A 235 15.95 -1.22 -10.80
CA ALA A 235 16.76 -2.31 -10.33
C ALA A 235 15.96 -3.61 -10.43
N LEU A 236 16.46 -4.59 -11.18
CA LEU A 236 15.81 -5.87 -11.44
C LEU A 236 16.71 -7.00 -10.97
N ARG A 237 16.25 -7.80 -10.02
CA ARG A 237 16.86 -9.06 -9.62
C ARG A 237 16.39 -10.16 -10.57
N LEU A 238 17.35 -10.83 -11.18
CA LEU A 238 17.15 -11.88 -12.17
C LEU A 238 17.64 -13.20 -11.57
N ARG A 239 16.73 -14.18 -11.44
CA ARG A 239 17.04 -15.52 -10.92
C ARG A 239 16.80 -16.56 -12.00
N GLY A 240 17.82 -17.36 -12.32
CA GLY A 240 17.81 -18.36 -13.37
C GLY A 240 19.07 -18.34 -14.23
N GLU A 241 19.05 -19.06 -15.35
CA GLU A 241 20.15 -19.08 -16.32
C GLU A 241 20.13 -17.83 -17.22
N VAL A 242 20.70 -16.75 -16.70
CA VAL A 242 20.86 -15.48 -17.41
C VAL A 242 22.20 -15.45 -18.14
N SER A 243 22.19 -15.27 -19.45
CA SER A 243 23.37 -14.97 -20.24
C SER A 243 23.52 -13.45 -20.39
N VAL A 244 24.38 -12.86 -19.56
CA VAL A 244 24.70 -11.43 -19.60
C VAL A 244 25.12 -10.95 -21.01
N PRO A 245 25.98 -11.67 -21.76
CA PRO A 245 26.33 -11.26 -23.12
C PRO A 245 25.13 -11.21 -24.06
N LEU A 246 24.21 -12.19 -23.99
CA LEU A 246 23.01 -12.19 -24.82
C LEU A 246 22.04 -11.08 -24.43
N LEU A 247 21.94 -10.76 -23.14
CA LEU A 247 21.10 -9.66 -22.65
C LEU A 247 21.58 -8.32 -23.19
N ILE A 248 22.89 -8.05 -23.11
CA ILE A 248 23.50 -6.82 -23.65
C ILE A 248 23.34 -6.77 -25.17
N GLU A 249 23.55 -7.88 -25.88
CA GLU A 249 23.38 -7.93 -27.33
C GLU A 249 21.93 -7.69 -27.75
N SER A 250 20.97 -8.24 -27.01
CA SER A 250 19.54 -7.98 -27.24
C SER A 250 19.20 -6.51 -27.08
N LEU A 251 19.75 -5.86 -26.04
CA LEU A 251 19.57 -4.42 -25.82
C LEU A 251 20.19 -3.59 -26.95
N LYS A 252 21.36 -3.98 -27.49
CA LYS A 252 21.95 -3.33 -28.67
C LYS A 252 21.02 -3.40 -29.89
N CYS A 253 20.37 -4.54 -30.13
CA CYS A 253 19.40 -4.65 -31.22
C CYS A 253 18.26 -3.65 -31.09
N VAL A 254 17.71 -3.49 -29.87
CA VAL A 254 16.65 -2.51 -29.58
C VAL A 254 17.15 -1.07 -29.77
N VAL A 255 18.33 -0.74 -29.23
CA VAL A 255 18.95 0.58 -29.37
C VAL A 255 19.24 0.93 -30.84
N GLN A 256 19.63 -0.05 -31.65
CA GLN A 256 19.86 0.17 -33.07
C GLN A 256 18.57 0.44 -33.84
N ARG A 257 17.49 -0.26 -33.48
CA ARG A 257 16.17 -0.19 -34.10
C ARG A 257 15.45 1.14 -33.82
N HIS A 258 15.57 1.69 -32.61
CA HIS A 258 14.90 2.94 -32.21
C HIS A 258 15.89 4.11 -32.16
N GLU A 259 15.77 5.04 -33.11
CA GLU A 259 16.66 6.21 -33.22
C GLU A 259 16.79 7.00 -31.92
N VAL A 260 15.69 7.14 -31.18
CA VAL A 260 15.63 7.93 -29.95
C VAL A 260 16.60 7.44 -28.87
N LEU A 261 16.87 6.13 -28.81
CA LEU A 261 17.77 5.54 -27.80
C LEU A 261 19.26 5.86 -28.06
N ARG A 262 19.58 6.26 -29.29
CA ARG A 262 20.92 6.69 -29.75
C ARG A 262 20.97 8.18 -30.09
N THR A 263 20.05 8.96 -29.55
CA THR A 263 19.93 10.41 -29.79
C THR A 263 20.45 11.22 -28.59
N ALA A 264 21.27 12.23 -28.87
CA ALA A 264 21.68 13.27 -27.93
C ALA A 264 20.91 14.57 -28.20
N TYR A 265 20.84 15.45 -27.20
CA TYR A 265 20.15 16.74 -27.28
C TYR A 265 21.13 17.86 -26.93
N VAL A 266 21.42 18.69 -27.91
CA VAL A 266 22.39 19.79 -27.80
C VAL A 266 21.70 21.11 -28.15
N ALA A 267 22.31 22.23 -27.79
CA ALA A 267 21.97 23.52 -28.38
C ALA A 267 22.77 23.69 -29.69
N ASP A 268 22.14 24.23 -30.72
CA ASP A 268 22.84 24.68 -31.93
C ASP A 268 23.54 26.04 -31.69
N ASP A 269 24.14 26.59 -32.74
CA ASP A 269 24.89 27.86 -32.68
C ASP A 269 24.01 29.06 -32.29
N ASP A 270 22.70 28.99 -32.55
CA ASP A 270 21.70 30.02 -32.20
C ASP A 270 21.10 29.79 -30.81
N GLY A 271 21.44 28.68 -30.15
CA GLY A 271 20.94 28.30 -28.83
C GLY A 271 19.64 27.48 -28.87
N ASP A 272 19.16 27.12 -30.06
CA ASP A 272 17.95 26.32 -30.23
C ASP A 272 18.25 24.83 -30.00
N PRO A 273 17.33 24.08 -29.37
CA PRO A 273 17.58 22.68 -29.08
C PRO A 273 17.48 21.82 -30.35
N LEU A 274 18.46 20.94 -30.51
CA LEU A 274 18.63 20.04 -31.65
C LEU A 274 18.83 18.60 -31.16
N ALA A 275 18.09 17.66 -31.76
CA ALA A 275 18.30 16.24 -31.57
C ALA A 275 19.35 15.75 -32.57
N VAL A 276 20.43 15.14 -32.08
CA VAL A 276 21.54 14.60 -32.87
C VAL A 276 21.50 13.08 -32.78
N ILE A 277 21.26 12.43 -33.90
CA ILE A 277 21.01 10.99 -34.00
C ILE A 277 22.32 10.30 -34.41
N SER A 278 22.93 9.58 -33.49
CA SER A 278 24.17 8.83 -33.76
C SER A 278 23.87 7.56 -34.56
N PRO A 279 24.67 7.18 -35.57
CA PRO A 279 24.44 5.97 -36.36
C PRO A 279 24.57 4.69 -35.51
N GLU A 280 25.47 4.73 -34.54
CA GLU A 280 25.73 3.67 -33.54
C GLU A 280 26.13 4.31 -32.21
N VAL A 281 25.92 3.58 -31.11
CA VAL A 281 26.35 3.95 -29.76
C VAL A 281 26.90 2.74 -29.04
N ALA A 282 27.90 2.94 -28.18
CA ALA A 282 28.41 1.89 -27.32
C ALA A 282 27.51 1.75 -26.08
N LEU A 283 27.16 0.51 -25.72
CA LEU A 283 26.50 0.19 -24.46
C LEU A 283 27.53 -0.42 -23.51
N ASP A 284 27.94 0.36 -22.51
CA ASP A 284 28.90 -0.10 -21.49
C ASP A 284 28.15 -0.47 -20.20
N PHE A 285 27.74 -1.73 -20.12
CA PHE A 285 27.13 -2.30 -18.91
C PHE A 285 28.19 -3.08 -18.15
N ALA A 286 28.77 -2.45 -17.13
CA ALA A 286 29.80 -3.07 -16.30
C ALA A 286 29.23 -4.29 -15.57
N LEU A 287 29.92 -5.44 -15.66
CA LEU A 287 29.63 -6.63 -14.86
C LEU A 287 30.51 -6.63 -13.62
N VAL A 288 29.90 -6.43 -12.45
CA VAL A 288 30.57 -6.45 -11.15
C VAL A 288 30.29 -7.79 -10.47
N ASP A 289 31.33 -8.57 -10.21
CA ASP A 289 31.20 -9.87 -9.54
C ASP A 289 31.23 -9.70 -8.01
N LEU A 290 30.07 -9.90 -7.37
CA LEU A 290 29.90 -9.87 -5.92
C LEU A 290 29.73 -11.28 -5.34
N SER A 291 29.85 -12.33 -6.16
CA SER A 291 29.64 -13.73 -5.73
C SER A 291 30.70 -14.24 -4.75
N HIS A 292 31.79 -13.49 -4.59
CA HIS A 292 32.86 -13.75 -3.62
C HIS A 292 32.55 -13.22 -2.21
N LEU A 293 31.54 -12.34 -2.06
CA LEU A 293 31.11 -11.75 -0.79
C LEU A 293 30.06 -12.64 -0.10
N ASP A 294 29.87 -12.45 1.20
CA ASP A 294 28.77 -13.08 1.92
C ASP A 294 27.41 -12.46 1.55
N ARG A 295 26.30 -13.10 1.94
CA ARG A 295 24.96 -12.65 1.54
C ARG A 295 24.58 -11.28 2.11
N ILE A 296 25.04 -10.95 3.32
CA ILE A 296 24.70 -9.69 3.97
C ILE A 296 25.44 -8.54 3.25
N GLU A 297 26.71 -8.75 2.94
CA GLU A 297 27.54 -7.80 2.18
C GLU A 297 27.02 -7.63 0.75
N GLN A 298 26.61 -8.71 0.08
CA GLN A 298 25.98 -8.64 -1.25
C GLN A 298 24.74 -7.73 -1.24
N GLU A 299 23.83 -7.92 -0.29
CA GLU A 299 22.61 -7.12 -0.19
C GLU A 299 22.92 -5.65 0.13
N ALA A 300 23.93 -5.39 0.97
CA ALA A 300 24.39 -4.02 1.25
C ALA A 300 24.95 -3.33 -0.01
N GLN A 301 25.74 -4.05 -0.82
CA GLN A 301 26.27 -3.53 -2.08
C GLN A 301 25.17 -3.31 -3.13
N VAL A 302 24.18 -4.20 -3.20
CA VAL A 302 22.99 -4.02 -4.06
C VAL A 302 22.21 -2.76 -3.65
N ALA A 303 21.99 -2.53 -2.35
CA ALA A 303 21.30 -1.36 -1.86
C ALA A 303 22.06 -0.06 -2.20
N GLN A 304 23.38 -0.04 -1.99
CA GLN A 304 24.24 1.11 -2.33
C GLN A 304 24.23 1.37 -3.84
N ALA A 305 24.41 0.34 -4.67
CA ALA A 305 24.38 0.49 -6.12
C ALA A 305 23.02 0.97 -6.65
N THR A 306 21.91 0.59 -5.99
CA THR A 306 20.56 1.07 -6.32
C THR A 306 20.40 2.56 -6.00
N LEU A 307 20.93 3.01 -4.86
CA LEU A 307 21.00 4.43 -4.48
C LEU A 307 21.82 5.25 -5.49
N ASP A 308 23.00 4.75 -5.86
CA ASP A 308 23.89 5.42 -6.80
C ASP A 308 23.29 5.49 -8.21
N ASN A 309 22.62 4.41 -8.65
CA ASN A 309 21.88 4.38 -9.91
C ASN A 309 20.78 5.45 -9.94
N THR A 310 20.10 5.67 -8.80
CA THR A 310 19.02 6.67 -8.68
C THR A 310 19.54 8.11 -8.74
N ARG A 311 20.65 8.40 -8.06
CA ARG A 311 21.14 9.78 -7.87
C ARG A 311 22.01 10.32 -9.00
N HIS A 312 22.54 9.45 -9.84
CA HIS A 312 23.49 9.88 -10.86
C HIS A 312 22.76 10.45 -12.09
N PRO A 313 23.05 11.70 -12.51
CA PRO A 313 22.34 12.34 -13.62
C PRO A 313 22.74 11.75 -14.97
N ILE A 314 21.90 11.97 -15.98
CA ILE A 314 22.17 11.57 -17.38
C ILE A 314 22.45 12.84 -18.17
N ASN A 315 23.63 12.92 -18.80
CA ASN A 315 24.00 14.06 -19.62
C ASN A 315 23.29 14.03 -20.97
N LEU A 316 22.34 14.95 -21.20
CA LEU A 316 21.56 15.03 -22.44
C LEU A 316 22.42 15.22 -23.70
N ALA A 317 23.61 15.81 -23.58
CA ALA A 317 24.48 16.08 -24.72
C ALA A 317 25.29 14.85 -25.19
N GLN A 318 25.18 13.70 -24.52
CA GLN A 318 25.99 12.50 -24.80
C GLN A 318 25.11 11.25 -24.93
N ALA A 319 24.88 10.81 -26.16
CA ALA A 319 24.19 9.54 -26.41
C ALA A 319 25.08 8.33 -26.06
N PRO A 320 24.51 7.22 -25.57
CA PRO A 320 23.08 7.01 -25.31
C PRO A 320 22.62 7.63 -23.98
N LEU A 321 21.37 8.10 -23.92
CA LEU A 321 20.75 8.57 -22.66
C LEU A 321 20.22 7.41 -21.79
N LEU A 322 20.95 6.29 -21.83
CA LEU A 322 20.70 5.04 -21.16
C LEU A 322 22.03 4.55 -20.59
N ARG A 323 22.03 4.17 -19.32
CA ARG A 323 23.18 3.59 -18.63
C ARG A 323 22.74 2.41 -17.78
N GLY A 324 23.68 1.56 -17.38
CA GLY A 324 23.40 0.51 -16.43
C GLY A 324 24.63 -0.29 -16.01
N GLN A 325 24.43 -1.16 -15.04
CA GLN A 325 25.41 -2.10 -14.53
C GLN A 325 24.73 -3.41 -14.16
N ILE A 326 25.49 -4.49 -14.15
CA ILE A 326 25.01 -5.81 -13.76
C ILE A 326 25.84 -6.29 -12.59
N LEU A 327 25.19 -6.60 -11.48
CA LEU A 327 25.81 -7.22 -10.31
C LEU A 327 25.59 -8.72 -10.38
N ARG A 328 26.66 -9.51 -10.30
CA ARG A 328 26.56 -10.97 -10.20
C ARG A 328 26.63 -11.37 -8.73
N LEU A 329 25.54 -11.93 -8.20
CA LEU A 329 25.46 -12.40 -6.81
C LEU A 329 25.80 -13.90 -6.69
N GLY A 330 25.64 -14.66 -7.77
CA GLY A 330 25.97 -16.07 -7.84
C GLY A 330 25.94 -16.63 -9.26
N ALA A 331 25.94 -17.95 -9.39
CA ALA A 331 25.87 -18.61 -10.70
C ALA A 331 24.54 -18.35 -11.44
N HIS A 332 23.44 -18.24 -10.68
CA HIS A 332 22.07 -18.10 -11.20
C HIS A 332 21.34 -16.88 -10.65
N GLU A 333 22.07 -15.90 -10.10
CA GLU A 333 21.47 -14.70 -9.50
C GLU A 333 22.26 -13.46 -9.91
N HIS A 334 21.57 -12.52 -10.53
CA HIS A 334 22.10 -11.24 -10.99
C HIS A 334 21.16 -10.10 -10.60
N VAL A 335 21.68 -8.88 -10.51
CA VAL A 335 20.88 -7.66 -10.41
C VAL A 335 21.25 -6.75 -11.58
N LEU A 336 20.30 -6.51 -12.48
CA LEU A 336 20.40 -5.52 -13.55
C LEU A 336 19.94 -4.17 -13.00
N LEU A 337 20.85 -3.21 -12.97
CA LEU A 337 20.58 -1.81 -12.69
C LEU A 337 20.63 -1.06 -14.02
N TYR A 338 19.60 -0.29 -14.33
CA TYR A 338 19.66 0.63 -15.46
C TYR A 338 18.95 1.94 -15.13
N SER A 339 19.26 2.98 -15.89
CA SER A 339 18.58 4.26 -15.83
C SER A 339 18.56 4.89 -17.21
N MET A 340 17.42 5.44 -17.61
CA MET A 340 17.26 6.20 -18.85
C MET A 340 16.65 7.57 -18.59
N HIS A 341 16.89 8.54 -19.47
CA HIS A 341 16.28 9.86 -19.32
C HIS A 341 14.85 9.87 -19.87
N HIS A 342 13.92 10.53 -19.18
CA HIS A 342 12.51 10.58 -19.58
C HIS A 342 12.29 11.29 -20.94
N ILE A 343 13.28 12.00 -21.48
CA ILE A 343 13.22 12.65 -22.81
C ILE A 343 13.22 11.66 -23.99
N ILE A 344 13.70 10.43 -23.75
CA ILE A 344 13.78 9.36 -24.76
C ILE A 344 12.78 8.23 -24.51
N SER A 345 12.02 8.26 -23.41
CA SER A 345 11.16 7.13 -23.00
C SER A 345 10.02 7.60 -22.10
N ASP A 346 8.95 6.81 -22.04
CA ASP A 346 7.80 6.96 -21.16
C ASP A 346 7.28 5.58 -20.71
N GLY A 347 6.22 5.55 -19.89
CA GLY A 347 5.67 4.29 -19.38
C GLY A 347 5.26 3.30 -20.49
N TRP A 348 4.69 3.80 -21.59
CA TRP A 348 4.34 2.98 -22.75
C TRP A 348 5.60 2.43 -23.45
N SER A 349 6.61 3.27 -23.64
CA SER A 349 7.89 2.89 -24.25
C SER A 349 8.59 1.79 -23.47
N MET A 350 8.41 1.74 -22.15
CA MET A 350 8.97 0.65 -21.33
C MET A 350 8.39 -0.72 -21.70
N ALA A 351 7.08 -0.80 -21.98
CA ALA A 351 6.46 -2.04 -22.42
C ALA A 351 7.00 -2.49 -23.79
N VAL A 352 7.20 -1.55 -24.72
CA VAL A 352 7.82 -1.81 -26.04
C VAL A 352 9.25 -2.30 -25.87
N LEU A 353 10.07 -1.59 -25.06
CA LEU A 353 11.46 -1.92 -24.81
C LEU A 353 11.59 -3.33 -24.24
N VAL A 354 10.83 -3.66 -23.19
CA VAL A 354 10.86 -4.98 -22.56
C VAL A 354 10.38 -6.05 -23.54
N GLY A 355 9.29 -5.80 -24.26
CA GLY A 355 8.75 -6.74 -25.25
C GLY A 355 9.73 -7.08 -26.37
N GLU A 356 10.40 -6.09 -26.95
CA GLU A 356 11.43 -6.31 -27.97
C GLU A 356 12.69 -6.96 -27.37
N LEU A 357 13.13 -6.55 -26.18
CA LEU A 357 14.28 -7.14 -25.48
C LEU A 357 14.10 -8.64 -25.25
N VAL A 358 12.93 -9.05 -24.75
CA VAL A 358 12.59 -10.46 -24.51
C VAL A 358 12.60 -11.26 -25.81
N GLN A 359 12.03 -10.71 -26.89
CA GLN A 359 12.01 -11.36 -28.20
C GLN A 359 13.42 -11.55 -28.78
N HIS A 360 14.26 -10.51 -28.74
CA HIS A 360 15.65 -10.60 -29.17
C HIS A 360 16.45 -11.61 -28.34
N TYR A 361 16.30 -11.60 -27.01
CA TYR A 361 17.00 -12.53 -26.13
C TYR A 361 16.61 -13.98 -26.40
N ALA A 362 15.31 -14.24 -26.55
CA ALA A 362 14.81 -15.58 -26.87
C ALA A 362 15.32 -16.08 -28.22
N ALA A 363 15.36 -15.23 -29.26
CA ALA A 363 15.88 -15.58 -30.56
C ALA A 363 17.39 -15.90 -30.50
N LEU A 364 18.17 -15.00 -29.89
CA LEU A 364 19.62 -15.13 -29.76
C LEU A 364 20.02 -16.37 -28.94
N LYS A 365 19.27 -16.71 -27.87
CA LYS A 365 19.48 -17.94 -27.09
C LYS A 365 19.36 -19.21 -27.95
N HIS A 366 18.55 -19.18 -29.00
CA HIS A 366 18.40 -20.29 -29.95
C HIS A 366 19.32 -20.16 -31.18
N GLY A 367 20.31 -19.25 -31.16
CA GLY A 367 21.22 -19.03 -32.28
C GLY A 367 20.53 -18.46 -33.52
N ARG A 368 19.39 -17.77 -33.36
CA ARG A 368 18.60 -17.18 -34.45
C ARG A 368 18.55 -15.66 -34.28
N GLY A 369 18.53 -14.94 -35.40
CA GLY A 369 18.08 -13.54 -35.41
C GLY A 369 16.55 -13.47 -35.44
N ILE A 370 15.99 -12.36 -34.99
CA ILE A 370 14.59 -12.00 -35.25
C ILE A 370 14.57 -10.81 -36.21
N ASP A 371 13.72 -10.90 -37.22
CA ASP A 371 13.44 -9.79 -38.13
C ASP A 371 12.06 -9.24 -37.75
N LEU A 372 12.06 -8.21 -36.89
CA LEU A 372 10.84 -7.51 -36.52
C LEU A 372 10.38 -6.64 -37.71
N PRO A 373 9.07 -6.52 -37.98
CA PRO A 373 8.56 -5.64 -39.02
C PRO A 373 9.19 -4.24 -38.92
N PRO A 374 9.55 -3.58 -40.03
CA PRO A 374 10.15 -2.25 -39.97
C PRO A 374 9.19 -1.27 -39.30
N LEU A 375 9.73 -0.35 -38.50
CA LEU A 375 8.94 0.72 -37.89
C LEU A 375 8.41 1.64 -39.01
N PRO A 376 7.10 1.97 -39.02
CA PRO A 376 6.51 2.78 -40.09
C PRO A 376 7.02 4.22 -40.09
N VAL A 377 7.40 4.74 -38.91
CA VAL A 377 7.99 6.06 -38.68
C VAL A 377 8.99 5.97 -37.54
N GLN A 378 9.86 6.96 -37.38
CA GLN A 378 10.75 7.14 -36.22
C GLN A 378 10.26 8.30 -35.34
N TYR A 379 10.80 8.43 -34.13
CA TYR A 379 10.42 9.53 -33.23
C TYR A 379 10.73 10.91 -33.85
N SER A 380 11.80 11.01 -34.63
CA SER A 380 12.19 12.20 -35.38
C SER A 380 11.12 12.66 -36.38
N ASP A 381 10.40 11.72 -37.00
CA ASP A 381 9.28 12.00 -37.89
C ASP A 381 8.07 12.58 -37.12
N TYR A 382 7.79 12.04 -35.93
CA TYR A 382 6.76 12.56 -35.05
C TYR A 382 7.04 14.00 -34.61
N ALA A 383 8.28 14.31 -34.22
CA ALA A 383 8.70 15.66 -33.87
C ALA A 383 8.52 16.64 -35.04
N GLN A 384 8.89 16.24 -36.26
CA GLN A 384 8.70 17.03 -37.47
C GLN A 384 7.22 17.25 -37.80
N TRP A 385 6.39 16.22 -37.61
CA TRP A 385 4.95 16.29 -37.82
C TRP A 385 4.29 17.28 -36.84
N GLN A 386 4.64 17.24 -35.56
CA GLN A 386 4.13 18.21 -34.58
C GLN A 386 4.48 19.66 -34.94
N LEU A 387 5.72 19.90 -35.38
CA LEU A 387 6.14 21.23 -35.85
C LEU A 387 5.31 21.70 -37.06
N THR A 388 4.97 20.77 -37.96
CA THR A 388 4.13 21.07 -39.13
C THR A 388 2.69 21.42 -38.70
N LEU A 389 2.15 20.73 -37.70
CA LEU A 389 0.83 21.06 -37.11
C LEU A 389 0.83 22.45 -36.47
N GLU A 390 1.89 22.78 -35.74
CA GLU A 390 2.05 24.11 -35.12
C GLU A 390 2.08 25.22 -36.17
N GLN A 391 2.90 25.05 -37.22
CA GLN A 391 3.02 26.00 -38.33
C GLN A 391 1.72 26.14 -39.14
N ALA A 392 0.94 25.06 -39.27
CA ALA A 392 -0.37 25.08 -39.91
C ALA A 392 -1.48 25.67 -39.02
N GLY A 393 -1.17 26.00 -37.76
CA GLY A 393 -2.10 26.61 -36.81
C GLY A 393 -3.15 25.67 -36.20
N VAL A 394 -2.99 24.36 -36.39
CA VAL A 394 -3.91 23.34 -35.83
C VAL A 394 -3.92 23.42 -34.29
N LEU A 395 -2.75 23.62 -33.68
CA LEU A 395 -2.60 23.74 -32.23
C LEU A 395 -3.28 24.99 -31.65
N GLN A 396 -3.49 26.05 -32.45
CA GLN A 396 -4.15 27.26 -31.96
C GLN A 396 -5.65 27.06 -31.71
N GLN A 397 -6.29 26.12 -32.39
CA GLN A 397 -7.69 25.76 -32.09
C GLN A 397 -7.79 25.07 -30.72
N GLN A 398 -6.87 24.16 -30.41
CA GLN A 398 -6.80 23.54 -29.08
C GLN A 398 -6.45 24.56 -27.98
N ALA A 399 -5.55 25.49 -28.27
CA ALA A 399 -5.19 26.57 -27.34
C ALA A 399 -6.40 27.45 -26.95
N ARG A 400 -7.33 27.70 -27.89
CA ARG A 400 -8.57 28.44 -27.60
C ARG A 400 -9.48 27.70 -26.62
N TYR A 401 -9.68 26.40 -26.84
CA TYR A 401 -10.44 25.56 -25.91
C TYR A 401 -9.85 25.64 -24.49
N TRP A 402 -8.54 25.43 -24.37
CA TRP A 402 -7.87 25.45 -23.07
C TRP A 402 -7.94 26.81 -22.38
N LYS A 403 -7.84 27.89 -23.16
CA LYS A 403 -8.04 29.25 -22.66
C LYS A 403 -9.43 29.43 -22.05
N ASP A 404 -10.47 28.99 -22.74
CA ASP A 404 -11.85 29.15 -22.28
C ASP A 404 -12.16 28.21 -21.10
N ALA A 405 -11.70 26.95 -21.15
CA ALA A 405 -11.89 25.95 -20.09
C ALA A 405 -11.24 26.36 -18.75
N LEU A 406 -10.05 26.98 -18.82
CA LEU A 406 -9.28 27.39 -17.64
C LEU A 406 -9.51 28.85 -17.24
N ALA A 407 -10.37 29.58 -17.96
CA ALA A 407 -10.63 30.99 -17.70
C ALA A 407 -11.02 31.26 -16.24
N GLY A 408 -10.35 32.24 -15.63
CA GLY A 408 -10.61 32.68 -14.25
C GLY A 408 -10.16 31.72 -13.15
N HIS A 409 -9.46 30.62 -13.46
CA HIS A 409 -8.90 29.74 -12.43
C HIS A 409 -7.72 30.45 -11.71
N PRO A 410 -7.58 30.33 -10.37
CA PRO A 410 -6.55 31.03 -9.60
C PRO A 410 -5.13 30.48 -9.79
N GLY A 411 -5.00 29.28 -10.35
CA GLY A 411 -3.69 28.67 -10.67
C GLY A 411 -2.98 27.98 -9.50
N GLN A 412 -3.67 27.79 -8.37
CA GLN A 412 -3.12 27.14 -7.19
C GLN A 412 -4.16 26.22 -6.53
N LEU A 413 -3.71 25.03 -6.15
CA LEU A 413 -4.39 24.15 -5.20
C LEU A 413 -3.67 24.24 -3.85
N LEU A 414 -4.38 24.71 -2.82
CA LEU A 414 -3.84 24.83 -1.47
C LEU A 414 -4.26 23.60 -0.66
N LEU A 415 -3.29 22.73 -0.38
CA LEU A 415 -3.46 21.53 0.44
C LEU A 415 -2.91 21.75 1.86
N PRO A 416 -3.40 21.01 2.86
CA PRO A 416 -2.85 21.04 4.21
C PRO A 416 -1.48 20.33 4.25
N THR A 417 -0.40 21.08 4.07
CA THR A 417 0.99 20.58 4.13
C THR A 417 1.49 20.48 5.57
N ASP A 418 2.43 19.57 5.83
CA ASP A 418 3.12 19.43 7.12
C ASP A 418 4.27 20.42 7.28
N PHE A 419 4.83 20.86 6.15
CA PHE A 419 5.93 21.79 6.08
C PHE A 419 5.56 23.00 5.22
N PRO A 420 6.14 24.19 5.49
CA PRO A 420 5.92 25.36 4.65
C PRO A 420 6.56 25.13 3.27
N ARG A 421 5.81 25.45 2.21
CA ARG A 421 6.29 25.31 0.83
C ARG A 421 7.57 26.12 0.60
N PRO A 422 8.66 25.49 0.14
CA PRO A 422 9.86 26.22 -0.23
C PRO A 422 9.67 26.97 -1.55
N PRO A 423 10.39 28.09 -1.78
CA PRO A 423 10.30 28.86 -3.02
C PRO A 423 10.88 28.13 -4.24
N VAL A 424 11.72 27.12 -4.01
CA VAL A 424 12.32 26.23 -5.01
C VAL A 424 12.15 24.80 -4.48
N PRO A 425 11.49 23.90 -5.22
CA PRO A 425 11.31 22.51 -4.80
C PRO A 425 12.65 21.75 -4.84
N SER A 426 12.88 20.87 -3.87
CA SER A 426 14.02 19.95 -3.86
C SER A 426 13.85 18.79 -4.84
N PHE A 427 12.59 18.48 -5.20
CA PHE A 427 12.15 17.28 -5.92
C PHE A 427 12.35 15.97 -5.15
N GLU A 428 12.87 16.00 -3.93
CA GLU A 428 12.94 14.81 -3.07
C GLU A 428 11.52 14.32 -2.76
N GLY A 429 11.30 13.04 -3.01
CA GLY A 429 10.00 12.42 -2.87
C GLY A 429 10.06 11.09 -2.15
N SER A 430 8.92 10.72 -1.60
CA SER A 430 8.66 9.39 -1.05
C SER A 430 7.36 8.86 -1.64
N SER A 431 7.07 7.58 -1.42
CA SER A 431 5.84 6.96 -1.90
C SER A 431 5.24 6.05 -0.84
N GLU A 432 3.91 6.06 -0.75
CA GLU A 432 3.13 5.16 0.09
C GLU A 432 2.32 4.21 -0.82
N SER A 433 2.55 2.91 -0.68
CA SER A 433 1.80 1.89 -1.43
C SER A 433 0.63 1.34 -0.61
N PHE A 434 -0.46 1.04 -1.28
CA PHE A 434 -1.67 0.48 -0.69
C PHE A 434 -2.39 -0.44 -1.68
N SER A 435 -3.34 -1.24 -1.18
CA SER A 435 -4.20 -2.07 -2.04
C SER A 435 -5.66 -1.70 -1.83
N VAL A 436 -6.43 -1.70 -2.92
CA VAL A 436 -7.88 -1.60 -2.84
C VAL A 436 -8.42 -2.99 -2.56
N PRO A 437 -9.25 -3.19 -1.51
CA PRO A 437 -9.83 -4.49 -1.22
C PRO A 437 -10.58 -5.06 -2.45
N PRO A 438 -10.42 -6.35 -2.80
CA PRO A 438 -11.04 -6.93 -3.98
C PRO A 438 -12.55 -6.65 -4.09
N ALA A 439 -13.28 -6.81 -2.98
CA ALA A 439 -14.72 -6.56 -2.93
C ALA A 439 -15.09 -5.10 -3.26
N LEU A 440 -14.26 -4.14 -2.83
CA LEU A 440 -14.47 -2.72 -3.15
C LEU A 440 -14.12 -2.43 -4.62
N GLY A 441 -13.04 -3.02 -5.14
CA GLY A 441 -12.68 -2.90 -6.56
C GLY A 441 -13.80 -3.40 -7.49
N GLU A 442 -14.37 -4.56 -7.20
CA GLU A 442 -15.51 -5.10 -7.94
C GLU A 442 -16.77 -4.23 -7.82
N ALA A 443 -17.07 -3.73 -6.62
CA ALA A 443 -18.21 -2.84 -6.42
C ALA A 443 -18.05 -1.49 -7.15
N LEU A 444 -16.82 -0.97 -7.22
CA LEU A 444 -16.48 0.23 -8.00
C LEU A 444 -16.64 -0.01 -9.50
N LYS A 445 -16.18 -1.16 -10.03
CA LYS A 445 -16.43 -1.54 -11.44
C LYS A 445 -17.93 -1.61 -11.74
N GLY A 446 -18.70 -2.22 -10.84
CA GLY A 446 -20.16 -2.28 -10.95
C GLY A 446 -20.82 -0.89 -10.91
N LEU A 447 -20.34 0.01 -10.05
CA LEU A 447 -20.78 1.41 -10.00
C LEU A 447 -20.49 2.12 -11.34
N SER A 448 -19.27 2.00 -11.84
CA SER A 448 -18.86 2.59 -13.11
C SER A 448 -19.76 2.12 -14.26
N GLY A 449 -20.00 0.82 -14.37
CA GLY A 449 -20.89 0.24 -15.38
C GLY A 449 -22.32 0.78 -15.32
N ARG A 450 -22.93 0.83 -14.12
CA ARG A 450 -24.31 1.36 -13.94
C ARG A 450 -24.48 2.82 -14.37
N HIS A 451 -23.43 3.63 -14.25
CA HIS A 451 -23.45 5.04 -14.62
C HIS A 451 -22.83 5.32 -16.01
N GLY A 452 -22.46 4.29 -16.78
CA GLY A 452 -21.90 4.46 -18.13
C GLY A 452 -20.54 5.18 -18.15
N VAL A 453 -19.76 5.04 -17.08
CA VAL A 453 -18.41 5.61 -16.94
C VAL A 453 -17.36 4.51 -16.77
N THR A 454 -16.07 4.86 -16.90
CA THR A 454 -14.99 3.92 -16.63
C THR A 454 -14.58 3.93 -15.15
N PRO A 455 -13.93 2.86 -14.66
CA PRO A 455 -13.29 2.86 -13.34
C PRO A 455 -12.35 4.05 -13.14
N TYR A 456 -11.58 4.41 -14.17
CA TYR A 456 -10.74 5.60 -14.19
C TYR A 456 -11.49 6.87 -13.77
N THR A 457 -12.63 7.18 -14.42
CA THR A 457 -13.42 8.38 -14.12
C THR A 457 -13.98 8.33 -12.70
N THR A 458 -14.36 7.15 -12.22
CA THR A 458 -14.89 6.97 -10.86
C THR A 458 -13.83 7.24 -9.80
N LEU A 459 -12.63 6.68 -9.97
CA LEU A 459 -11.50 6.87 -9.07
C LEU A 459 -11.00 8.33 -9.09
N LEU A 460 -10.90 8.93 -10.29
CA LEU A 460 -10.56 10.34 -10.46
C LEU A 460 -11.58 11.25 -9.76
N ALA A 461 -12.88 11.01 -9.94
CA ALA A 461 -13.92 11.80 -9.29
C ALA A 461 -13.84 11.71 -7.76
N ALA A 462 -13.64 10.50 -7.22
CA ALA A 462 -13.44 10.31 -5.78
C ALA A 462 -12.18 11.04 -5.28
N PHE A 463 -11.11 11.05 -6.07
CA PHE A 463 -9.87 11.77 -5.75
C PHE A 463 -10.06 13.29 -5.79
N GLN A 464 -10.80 13.82 -6.77
CA GLN A 464 -11.14 15.24 -6.83
C GLN A 464 -12.01 15.65 -5.63
N VAL A 465 -12.98 14.80 -5.22
CA VAL A 465 -13.77 15.01 -4.00
C VAL A 465 -12.86 15.09 -2.78
N LEU A 466 -11.90 14.17 -2.65
CA LEU A 466 -10.92 14.20 -1.56
C LEU A 466 -10.18 15.54 -1.52
N LEU A 467 -9.61 15.97 -2.65
CA LEU A 467 -8.85 17.22 -2.74
C LEU A 467 -9.71 18.45 -2.43
N HIS A 468 -10.97 18.46 -2.88
CA HIS A 468 -11.92 19.51 -2.52
C HIS A 468 -12.17 19.56 -1.01
N ARG A 469 -12.33 18.40 -0.36
CA ARG A 469 -12.58 18.32 1.09
C ARG A 469 -11.35 18.69 1.94
N LEU A 470 -10.14 18.51 1.39
CA LEU A 470 -8.89 18.93 2.03
C LEU A 470 -8.58 20.42 1.80
N GLY A 471 -8.94 20.93 0.63
CA GLY A 471 -8.68 22.30 0.21
C GLY A 471 -9.70 23.30 0.71
N THR A 472 -9.47 24.56 0.38
CA THR A 472 -10.37 25.69 0.70
C THR A 472 -11.14 26.20 -0.52
N SER A 473 -10.95 25.59 -1.68
CA SER A 473 -11.52 26.02 -2.96
C SER A 473 -12.56 25.01 -3.47
N ASP A 474 -13.65 25.54 -4.02
CA ASP A 474 -14.64 24.77 -4.76
C ASP A 474 -14.26 24.62 -6.24
N ASP A 475 -13.12 25.16 -6.67
CA ASP A 475 -12.61 25.10 -8.05
C ASP A 475 -11.17 24.59 -7.99
N LEU A 476 -10.92 23.41 -8.58
CA LEU A 476 -9.62 22.74 -8.55
C LEU A 476 -9.21 22.18 -9.91
N LEU A 477 -7.90 22.03 -10.09
CA LEU A 477 -7.28 21.35 -11.22
C LEU A 477 -6.55 20.10 -10.74
N VAL A 478 -6.84 18.96 -11.38
CA VAL A 478 -6.06 17.72 -11.25
C VAL A 478 -5.46 17.40 -12.61
N GLY A 479 -4.18 17.05 -12.65
CA GLY A 479 -3.57 16.57 -13.87
C GLY A 479 -3.92 15.11 -14.10
N ALA A 480 -4.33 14.83 -15.33
CA ALA A 480 -4.47 13.48 -15.84
C ALA A 480 -3.40 13.23 -16.90
N ASP A 481 -2.73 12.10 -16.85
CA ASP A 481 -1.83 11.70 -17.92
C ASP A 481 -2.59 11.12 -19.11
N VAL A 482 -2.03 11.33 -20.30
CA VAL A 482 -2.49 10.70 -21.53
C VAL A 482 -1.28 10.18 -22.29
N ALA A 483 -1.44 9.02 -22.94
CA ALA A 483 -0.33 8.35 -23.61
C ALA A 483 0.27 9.14 -24.79
N GLY A 484 -0.49 10.07 -25.39
CA GLY A 484 -0.01 10.88 -26.53
C GLY A 484 0.19 10.10 -27.83
N ARG A 485 -0.42 8.92 -27.96
CA ARG A 485 -0.27 8.00 -29.10
C ARG A 485 -1.58 7.80 -29.86
N GLN A 486 -2.11 8.90 -30.41
CA GLN A 486 -3.36 8.87 -31.17
C GLN A 486 -3.20 8.27 -32.59
N HIS A 487 -1.99 7.97 -33.01
CA HIS A 487 -1.67 7.40 -34.32
C HIS A 487 -1.15 5.97 -34.13
N ALA A 488 -1.69 5.02 -34.90
CA ALA A 488 -1.30 3.61 -34.80
C ALA A 488 0.20 3.40 -35.07
N GLU A 489 0.78 4.24 -35.94
CA GLU A 489 2.20 4.29 -36.27
C GLU A 489 3.10 4.54 -35.05
N LEU A 490 2.55 5.14 -33.98
CA LEU A 490 3.26 5.46 -32.75
C LEU A 490 3.20 4.33 -31.71
N GLU A 491 2.30 3.35 -31.81
CA GLU A 491 2.10 2.32 -30.77
C GLU A 491 3.37 1.49 -30.53
N GLY A 492 4.13 1.20 -31.59
CA GLY A 492 5.36 0.40 -31.53
C GLY A 492 6.64 1.20 -31.27
N LEU A 493 6.56 2.51 -30.98
CA LEU A 493 7.74 3.37 -30.84
C LEU A 493 8.19 3.55 -29.39
N ILE A 494 9.51 3.63 -29.20
CA ILE A 494 10.11 4.16 -27.98
C ILE A 494 10.26 5.68 -28.12
N GLY A 495 9.93 6.44 -27.09
CA GLY A 495 10.02 7.90 -27.07
C GLY A 495 9.23 8.57 -25.94
N PHE A 496 9.23 9.90 -25.90
CA PHE A 496 8.52 10.68 -24.88
C PHE A 496 7.22 11.28 -25.42
N PHE A 497 6.11 10.54 -25.30
CA PHE A 497 4.80 10.93 -25.84
C PHE A 497 3.82 11.43 -24.78
N VAL A 498 4.00 11.00 -23.53
CA VAL A 498 3.08 11.32 -22.44
C VAL A 498 2.84 12.83 -22.30
N ASN A 499 1.57 13.21 -22.21
CA ASN A 499 1.16 14.58 -21.92
C ASN A 499 0.30 14.61 -20.66
N ILE A 500 0.18 15.79 -20.04
CA ILE A 500 -0.62 15.99 -18.83
C ILE A 500 -1.70 17.01 -19.15
N LEU A 501 -2.95 16.65 -18.90
CA LEU A 501 -4.12 17.50 -19.13
C LEU A 501 -4.66 18.02 -17.81
N PRO A 502 -4.85 19.35 -17.66
CA PRO A 502 -5.42 19.93 -16.45
C PRO A 502 -6.96 19.78 -16.45
N LEU A 503 -7.48 18.82 -15.68
CA LEU A 503 -8.90 18.57 -15.54
C LEU A 503 -9.48 19.47 -14.45
N ARG A 504 -10.32 20.44 -14.88
CA ARG A 504 -10.99 21.39 -13.99
C ARG A 504 -12.30 20.86 -13.47
N SER A 505 -12.46 20.92 -12.16
CA SER A 505 -13.67 20.47 -11.47
C SER A 505 -14.17 21.56 -10.54
N ARG A 506 -15.48 21.82 -10.62
CA ARG A 506 -16.18 22.77 -9.74
C ARG A 506 -17.15 22.01 -8.84
N PHE A 507 -17.12 22.34 -7.56
CA PHE A 507 -17.86 21.64 -6.53
C PHE A 507 -19.07 22.45 -6.07
N ASP A 508 -20.21 21.78 -5.98
CA ASP A 508 -21.40 22.27 -5.27
C ASP A 508 -21.73 21.24 -4.19
N ALA A 509 -21.67 21.65 -2.93
CA ALA A 509 -21.97 20.79 -1.79
C ALA A 509 -23.37 20.14 -1.85
N LYS A 510 -24.32 20.71 -2.62
CA LYS A 510 -25.68 20.18 -2.79
C LYS A 510 -25.81 19.19 -3.95
N ALA A 511 -24.84 19.15 -4.87
CA ALA A 511 -24.87 18.22 -5.99
C ALA A 511 -24.71 16.78 -5.50
N ARG A 512 -25.33 15.83 -6.20
CA ARG A 512 -25.14 14.40 -5.95
C ARG A 512 -23.81 13.96 -6.53
N PHE A 513 -23.22 12.91 -5.96
CA PHE A 513 -22.02 12.32 -6.51
C PHE A 513 -22.24 11.78 -7.92
N SER A 514 -23.40 11.16 -8.20
CA SER A 514 -23.80 10.70 -9.54
C SER A 514 -23.79 11.83 -10.59
N ASP A 515 -24.31 13.01 -10.25
CA ASP A 515 -24.28 14.20 -11.14
C ASP A 515 -22.85 14.69 -11.36
N PHE A 516 -22.04 14.72 -10.29
CA PHE A 516 -20.62 15.09 -10.37
C PHE A 516 -19.82 14.11 -11.21
N LEU A 517 -20.09 12.81 -11.08
CA LEU A 517 -19.44 11.74 -11.85
C LEU A 517 -19.74 11.89 -13.35
N ALA A 518 -20.98 12.21 -13.71
CA ALA A 518 -21.35 12.52 -15.08
C ALA A 518 -20.61 13.76 -15.61
N ALA A 519 -20.52 14.82 -14.80
CA ALA A 519 -19.75 16.02 -15.17
C ALA A 519 -18.25 15.73 -15.33
N ALA A 520 -17.66 14.91 -14.45
CA ALA A 520 -16.25 14.52 -14.52
C ALA A 520 -15.95 13.71 -15.79
N ARG A 521 -16.88 12.83 -16.21
CA ARG A 521 -16.82 12.12 -17.50
C ARG A 521 -16.79 13.11 -18.66
N GLU A 522 -17.72 14.07 -18.70
CA GLU A 522 -17.81 15.06 -19.77
C GLU A 522 -16.55 15.95 -19.86
N THR A 523 -16.03 16.41 -18.71
CA THR A 523 -14.78 17.16 -18.63
C THR A 523 -13.61 16.33 -19.16
N SER A 524 -13.52 15.06 -18.78
CA SER A 524 -12.43 14.17 -19.22
C SER A 524 -12.48 13.92 -20.73
N LEU A 525 -13.66 13.59 -21.27
CA LEU A 525 -13.84 13.37 -22.71
C LEU A 525 -13.48 14.61 -23.52
N THR A 526 -13.95 15.78 -23.08
CA THR A 526 -13.68 17.05 -23.79
C THR A 526 -12.19 17.41 -23.70
N ALA A 527 -11.52 17.15 -22.58
CA ALA A 527 -10.07 17.32 -22.46
C ALA A 527 -9.30 16.38 -23.40
N PHE A 528 -9.70 15.11 -23.50
CA PHE A 528 -9.08 14.14 -24.41
C PHE A 528 -9.25 14.51 -25.89
N GLU A 529 -10.36 15.15 -26.27
CA GLU A 529 -10.55 15.70 -27.62
C GLU A 529 -9.55 16.84 -27.97
N HIS A 530 -8.89 17.43 -26.98
CA HIS A 530 -7.94 18.56 -27.11
C HIS A 530 -6.56 18.26 -26.50
N GLN A 531 -6.15 16.98 -26.53
CA GLN A 531 -4.97 16.50 -25.81
C GLN A 531 -3.61 16.75 -26.50
N ASP A 532 -3.59 17.24 -27.75
CA ASP A 532 -2.35 17.39 -28.52
C ASP A 532 -1.53 18.61 -28.09
N LEU A 533 -2.13 19.55 -27.38
CA LEU A 533 -1.42 20.70 -26.84
C LEU A 533 -0.67 20.33 -25.55
N PRO A 534 0.66 20.50 -25.48
CA PRO A 534 1.43 20.23 -24.26
C PRO A 534 1.01 21.10 -23.07
N LEU A 535 1.14 20.57 -21.84
CA LEU A 535 0.76 21.28 -20.60
C LEU A 535 1.29 22.72 -20.49
N ASP A 536 2.54 22.98 -20.88
CA ASP A 536 3.12 24.32 -20.76
C ASP A 536 2.52 25.30 -21.78
N MET A 537 2.22 24.83 -23.00
CA MET A 537 1.49 25.63 -23.98
C MET A 537 0.03 25.85 -23.55
N ILE A 538 -0.58 24.88 -22.85
CA ILE A 538 -1.88 25.06 -22.18
C ILE A 538 -1.75 26.16 -21.11
N ALA A 539 -0.71 26.14 -20.28
CA ALA A 539 -0.46 27.14 -19.25
C ALA A 539 -0.28 28.54 -19.85
N GLU A 540 0.50 28.67 -20.93
CA GLU A 540 0.69 29.93 -21.67
C GLU A 540 -0.59 30.44 -22.31
N ALA A 541 -1.34 29.58 -23.00
CA ALA A 541 -2.59 29.95 -23.66
C ALA A 541 -3.69 30.36 -22.66
N SER A 542 -3.70 29.76 -21.48
CA SER A 542 -4.73 29.96 -20.46
C SER A 542 -4.67 31.29 -19.72
N ASN A 543 -3.51 31.96 -19.71
CA ASN A 543 -3.25 33.14 -18.87
C ASN A 543 -3.58 32.94 -17.37
N VAL A 544 -3.56 31.70 -16.89
CA VAL A 544 -3.73 31.41 -15.45
C VAL A 544 -2.53 31.97 -14.68
N PRO A 545 -2.73 32.64 -13.53
CA PRO A 545 -1.64 33.20 -12.74
C PRO A 545 -0.61 32.14 -12.32
N ARG A 546 0.67 32.44 -12.47
CA ARG A 546 1.78 31.60 -11.98
C ARG A 546 2.16 32.01 -10.56
N HIS A 547 2.37 31.01 -9.70
CA HIS A 547 2.76 31.20 -8.31
C HIS A 547 4.15 30.60 -8.06
N ARG A 548 4.98 31.28 -7.29
CA ARG A 548 6.34 30.81 -6.99
C ARG A 548 6.29 29.56 -6.10
N GLY A 549 7.10 28.55 -6.43
CA GLY A 549 7.13 27.27 -5.72
C GLY A 549 6.00 26.30 -6.09
N PHE A 550 5.12 26.68 -7.02
CA PHE A 550 4.05 25.83 -7.55
C PHE A 550 4.37 25.41 -8.98
N ASN A 551 4.00 24.19 -9.35
CA ASN A 551 3.98 23.78 -10.74
C ASN A 551 2.98 24.62 -11.55
N PRO A 552 3.27 24.92 -12.83
CA PRO A 552 2.33 25.60 -13.71
C PRO A 552 1.03 24.79 -13.83
N LEU A 553 -0.10 25.40 -13.46
CA LEU A 553 -1.47 24.85 -13.46
C LEU A 553 -1.75 23.70 -12.49
N VAL A 554 -0.91 22.66 -12.48
CA VAL A 554 -1.23 21.37 -11.87
C VAL A 554 -0.26 21.05 -10.75
N GLN A 555 -0.76 20.96 -9.53
CA GLN A 555 0.01 20.56 -8.36
C GLN A 555 -0.10 19.08 -8.05
N VAL A 556 -1.18 18.44 -8.47
CA VAL A 556 -1.52 17.06 -8.13
C VAL A 556 -1.86 16.27 -9.39
N LEU A 557 -1.33 15.05 -9.48
CA LEU A 557 -1.62 14.12 -10.57
C LEU A 557 -2.47 12.94 -10.12
N PHE A 558 -3.30 12.46 -11.05
CA PHE A 558 -3.97 11.16 -10.97
C PHE A 558 -3.64 10.36 -12.24
N VAL A 559 -3.10 9.16 -12.05
CA VAL A 559 -2.63 8.27 -13.11
C VAL A 559 -3.21 6.89 -12.89
N MET A 560 -3.75 6.26 -13.94
CA MET A 560 -4.16 4.85 -13.90
C MET A 560 -3.44 4.07 -14.99
N ASN A 561 -2.55 3.18 -14.57
CA ASN A 561 -1.76 2.35 -15.45
C ASN A 561 -2.57 1.12 -15.86
N ASN A 562 -3.11 1.16 -17.08
CA ASN A 562 -3.74 0.00 -17.74
C ASN A 562 -2.86 -0.53 -18.88
N LEU A 563 -1.54 -0.42 -18.73
CA LEU A 563 -0.61 -0.90 -19.74
C LEU A 563 -0.63 -2.44 -19.72
N PRO A 564 -0.67 -3.11 -20.87
CA PRO A 564 -0.51 -4.55 -20.93
C PRO A 564 0.93 -4.90 -20.54
N VAL A 565 1.18 -5.06 -19.24
CA VAL A 565 2.40 -5.71 -18.78
C VAL A 565 2.21 -7.19 -19.08
N HIS A 566 2.59 -7.60 -20.29
CA HIS A 566 2.92 -8.99 -20.50
C HIS A 566 4.08 -9.28 -19.55
N SER A 567 3.78 -9.90 -18.42
CA SER A 567 4.76 -10.65 -17.63
C SER A 567 5.21 -11.86 -18.45
N ALA A 568 5.73 -11.62 -19.65
CA ALA A 568 6.54 -12.56 -20.36
C ALA A 568 7.84 -12.61 -19.56
N GLY A 569 7.90 -13.51 -18.58
CA GLY A 569 9.16 -13.90 -17.98
C GLY A 569 10.16 -14.17 -19.12
N LEU A 570 11.42 -13.83 -18.88
CA LEU A 570 12.50 -14.13 -19.81
C LEU A 570 12.72 -15.66 -19.83
N ALA A 571 11.81 -16.40 -20.48
CA ALA A 571 11.71 -17.86 -20.37
C ALA A 571 11.68 -18.34 -18.90
N ASP A 572 12.72 -19.06 -18.47
CA ASP A 572 12.89 -19.64 -17.13
C ASP A 572 13.54 -18.68 -16.12
N ILE A 573 13.64 -17.38 -16.44
CA ILE A 573 14.23 -16.36 -15.56
C ILE A 573 13.12 -15.67 -14.78
N ALA A 574 13.16 -15.82 -13.45
CA ALA A 574 12.33 -15.05 -12.54
C ALA A 574 12.88 -13.63 -12.41
N VAL A 575 12.00 -12.64 -12.55
CA VAL A 575 12.34 -11.21 -12.46
C VAL A 575 11.62 -10.62 -11.27
N GLU A 576 12.37 -9.93 -10.41
CA GLU A 576 11.89 -9.28 -9.20
C GLU A 576 12.41 -7.83 -9.21
N VAL A 577 11.53 -6.86 -8.99
CA VAL A 577 11.95 -5.46 -8.84
C VAL A 577 12.60 -5.30 -7.47
N VAL A 578 13.82 -4.75 -7.42
CA VAL A 578 14.49 -4.42 -6.16
C VAL A 578 13.96 -3.06 -5.69
N PRO A 579 13.42 -2.94 -4.46
CA PRO A 579 12.95 -1.68 -3.93
C PRO A 579 14.07 -0.64 -3.87
N SER A 580 13.78 0.59 -4.30
CA SER A 580 14.73 1.71 -4.19
C SER A 580 14.56 2.45 -2.86
N LEU A 581 15.67 2.89 -2.29
CA LEU A 581 15.70 3.76 -1.11
C LEU A 581 15.64 5.23 -1.58
N GLY A 582 14.47 5.85 -1.50
CA GLY A 582 14.24 7.23 -1.92
C GLY A 582 13.72 7.36 -3.36
N GLY A 583 13.04 8.47 -3.64
CA GLY A 583 12.44 8.76 -4.94
C GLY A 583 12.40 10.26 -5.24
N TYR A 584 11.90 10.59 -6.43
CA TYR A 584 11.67 11.97 -6.84
C TYR A 584 10.17 12.23 -6.94
N SER A 585 9.71 13.39 -6.46
CA SER A 585 8.34 13.86 -6.72
C SER A 585 8.38 15.15 -7.52
N LYS A 586 7.87 15.09 -8.75
CA LYS A 586 7.78 16.26 -9.67
C LYS A 586 6.59 17.15 -9.36
N PHE A 587 5.63 16.63 -8.60
CA PHE A 587 4.39 17.28 -8.20
C PHE A 587 4.33 17.33 -6.68
N ASP A 588 3.38 18.09 -6.12
CA ASP A 588 3.15 18.05 -4.68
C ASP A 588 2.79 16.63 -4.26
N MET A 589 1.93 15.98 -5.05
CA MET A 589 1.65 14.55 -4.98
C MET A 589 1.15 14.00 -6.31
N ALA A 590 1.32 12.70 -6.53
CA ALA A 590 0.81 11.96 -7.66
C ALA A 590 0.25 10.63 -7.17
N LEU A 591 -1.02 10.35 -7.49
CA LEU A 591 -1.67 9.09 -7.17
C LEU A 591 -1.66 8.19 -8.40
N PHE A 592 -0.96 7.07 -8.31
CA PHE A 592 -0.92 6.02 -9.34
C PHE A 592 -1.81 4.86 -8.90
N ILE A 593 -2.61 4.33 -9.83
CA ILE A 593 -3.41 3.12 -9.65
C ILE A 593 -3.06 2.13 -10.75
N ASP A 594 -2.65 0.93 -10.35
CA ASP A 594 -2.33 -0.19 -11.23
C ASP A 594 -3.38 -1.29 -11.06
N GLU A 595 -3.83 -1.90 -12.17
CA GLU A 595 -4.67 -3.10 -12.16
C GLU A 595 -3.89 -4.33 -12.65
N GLU A 596 -3.64 -5.28 -11.75
CA GLU A 596 -2.95 -6.53 -12.08
C GLU A 596 -3.77 -7.73 -11.59
N ALA A 597 -4.08 -8.68 -12.48
CA ALA A 597 -4.84 -9.89 -12.17
C ALA A 597 -6.18 -9.64 -11.42
N GLY A 598 -6.85 -8.52 -11.70
CA GLY A 598 -8.11 -8.11 -11.06
C GLY A 598 -7.94 -7.52 -9.65
N GLN A 599 -6.71 -7.25 -9.22
CA GLN A 599 -6.40 -6.53 -7.99
C GLN A 599 -5.95 -5.11 -8.33
N TRP A 600 -6.46 -4.12 -7.60
CA TRP A 600 -6.02 -2.73 -7.74
C TRP A 600 -4.99 -2.40 -6.67
N GLN A 601 -3.82 -1.97 -7.11
CA GLN A 601 -2.73 -1.51 -6.28
C GLN A 601 -2.59 0.01 -6.48
N GLY A 602 -2.36 0.74 -5.40
CA GLY A 602 -2.16 2.17 -5.46
C GLY A 602 -0.79 2.55 -4.94
N THR A 603 -0.16 3.53 -5.57
CA THR A 603 1.08 4.14 -5.09
C THR A 603 0.90 5.64 -5.07
N TRP A 604 1.02 6.24 -3.90
CA TRP A 604 0.91 7.68 -3.72
C TRP A 604 2.29 8.29 -3.52
N GLN A 605 2.81 8.93 -4.56
CA GLN A 605 4.07 9.65 -4.53
C GLN A 605 3.85 11.08 -4.04
N TYR A 606 4.74 11.62 -3.21
CA TYR A 606 4.60 12.95 -2.63
C TYR A 606 5.94 13.62 -2.37
N ALA A 607 5.94 14.96 -2.37
CA ALA A 607 7.13 15.76 -2.08
C ALA A 607 7.44 15.79 -0.58
N ASN A 608 8.67 15.43 -0.21
CA ASN A 608 9.16 15.46 1.17
C ASN A 608 9.23 16.89 1.73
N ASP A 609 9.34 17.88 0.84
CA ASP A 609 9.28 19.31 1.17
C ASP A 609 7.93 19.74 1.76
N LEU A 610 6.87 18.95 1.55
CA LEU A 610 5.50 19.36 1.84
C LEU A 610 4.78 18.40 2.80
N PHE A 611 5.03 17.10 2.71
CA PHE A 611 4.24 16.09 3.43
C PHE A 611 5.11 15.10 4.19
N LYS A 612 4.60 14.65 5.33
CA LYS A 612 5.09 13.47 6.05
C LYS A 612 4.35 12.23 5.58
N GLN A 613 4.97 11.07 5.74
CA GLN A 613 4.36 9.79 5.37
C GLN A 613 3.03 9.57 6.10
N GLU A 614 2.93 9.92 7.38
CA GLU A 614 1.70 9.75 8.16
C GLU A 614 0.50 10.47 7.55
N ARG A 615 0.70 11.69 7.03
CA ARG A 615 -0.35 12.44 6.34
C ARG A 615 -0.84 11.69 5.11
N ILE A 616 0.07 11.13 4.33
CA ILE A 616 -0.29 10.40 3.10
C ILE A 616 -1.03 9.11 3.45
N THR A 617 -0.63 8.39 4.49
CA THR A 617 -1.37 7.22 5.01
C THR A 617 -2.79 7.60 5.47
N GLU A 618 -2.98 8.76 6.11
CA GLU A 618 -4.30 9.31 6.44
C GLU A 618 -5.12 9.63 5.18
N LEU A 619 -4.50 10.24 4.16
CA LEU A 619 -5.17 10.55 2.89
C LEU A 619 -5.58 9.29 2.13
N VAL A 620 -4.76 8.23 2.14
CA VAL A 620 -5.11 6.90 1.59
C VAL A 620 -6.36 6.38 2.29
N SER A 621 -6.38 6.42 3.63
CA SER A 621 -7.53 5.94 4.41
C SER A 621 -8.78 6.77 4.14
N ALA A 622 -8.64 8.09 4.02
CA ALA A 622 -9.74 8.99 3.72
C ALA A 622 -10.30 8.75 2.32
N TRP A 623 -9.43 8.59 1.32
CA TRP A 623 -9.83 8.27 -0.05
C TRP A 623 -10.56 6.93 -0.13
N MET A 624 -10.05 5.89 0.56
CA MET A 624 -10.70 4.58 0.66
C MET A 624 -12.10 4.69 1.29
N GLY A 625 -12.26 5.53 2.32
CA GLY A 625 -13.56 5.79 2.94
C GLY A 625 -14.53 6.54 2.03
N ILE A 626 -14.04 7.45 1.18
CA ILE A 626 -14.88 8.08 0.13
C ILE A 626 -15.33 7.03 -0.88
N LEU A 627 -14.42 6.17 -1.36
CA LEU A 627 -14.75 5.09 -2.30
C LEU A 627 -15.84 4.17 -1.74
N GLN A 628 -15.77 3.82 -0.46
CA GLN A 628 -16.82 3.02 0.20
C GLN A 628 -18.17 3.76 0.26
N GLN A 629 -18.17 5.05 0.61
CA GLN A 629 -19.40 5.84 0.69
C GLN A 629 -20.10 5.97 -0.67
N ILE A 630 -19.38 6.27 -1.75
CA ILE A 630 -19.97 6.43 -3.09
C ILE A 630 -20.49 5.11 -3.67
N VAL A 631 -19.93 3.97 -3.23
CA VAL A 631 -20.43 2.65 -3.59
C VAL A 631 -21.72 2.32 -2.85
N MET A 632 -21.81 2.70 -1.57
CA MET A 632 -23.01 2.48 -0.74
C MET A 632 -24.17 3.39 -1.12
N ASP A 633 -23.89 4.66 -1.41
CA ASP A 633 -24.88 5.65 -1.84
C ASP A 633 -24.32 6.49 -2.99
N PRO A 634 -24.57 6.11 -4.25
CA PRO A 634 -24.15 6.87 -5.43
C PRO A 634 -24.79 8.26 -5.54
N ASP A 635 -25.90 8.49 -4.85
CA ASP A 635 -26.63 9.75 -4.84
C ASP A 635 -26.31 10.62 -3.61
N ILE A 636 -25.31 10.23 -2.80
CA ILE A 636 -24.82 11.02 -1.68
C ILE A 636 -24.45 12.42 -2.15
N ARG A 637 -24.84 13.44 -1.37
CA ARG A 637 -24.46 14.82 -1.70
C ARG A 637 -22.99 15.03 -1.41
N LEU A 638 -22.30 15.79 -2.26
CA LEU A 638 -20.86 16.04 -2.11
C LEU A 638 -20.50 16.62 -0.73
N GLY A 639 -21.36 17.48 -0.17
CA GLY A 639 -21.17 18.05 1.18
C GLY A 639 -21.40 17.07 2.33
N ASP A 640 -22.16 15.99 2.09
CA ASP A 640 -22.50 14.95 3.08
C ASP A 640 -21.44 13.83 3.10
N ILE A 641 -20.52 13.80 2.13
CA ILE A 641 -19.39 12.87 2.12
C ILE A 641 -18.48 13.20 3.31
N ILE A 642 -18.42 12.25 4.24
CA ILE A 642 -17.63 12.38 5.45
C ILE A 642 -16.19 12.02 5.10
N MET A 643 -15.26 12.92 5.40
CA MET A 643 -13.85 12.59 5.43
C MET A 643 -13.62 11.76 6.69
N PRO A 644 -13.20 10.49 6.60
CA PRO A 644 -12.62 9.82 7.74
C PRO A 644 -11.26 10.50 7.99
N SER A 645 -11.25 11.63 8.69
CA SER A 645 -10.01 12.27 9.11
C SER A 645 -10.11 12.79 10.54
N ASN A 646 -9.02 12.56 11.26
CA ASN A 646 -8.78 13.02 12.61
C ASN A 646 -8.24 14.46 12.64
N THR A 647 -8.66 15.31 11.68
CA THR A 647 -8.10 16.65 11.48
C THR A 647 -9.19 17.71 11.37
N ALA A 648 -9.64 18.21 12.53
CA ALA A 648 -10.21 19.54 12.61
C ALA A 648 -9.11 20.56 12.27
N VAL A 649 -9.24 21.25 11.14
CA VAL A 649 -8.53 22.51 10.91
C VAL A 649 -9.07 23.49 11.95
N ALA A 650 -8.30 23.76 13.00
CA ALA A 650 -8.65 24.76 13.99
C ALA A 650 -8.68 26.14 13.31
N PRO A 651 -9.83 26.85 13.28
CA PRO A 651 -9.81 28.25 12.87
C PRO A 651 -9.00 29.05 13.90
N ALA A 652 -8.19 29.98 13.39
CA ALA A 652 -7.34 30.86 14.19
C ALA A 652 -8.15 31.51 15.34
N ALA A 653 -7.71 31.28 16.57
CA ALA A 653 -8.34 31.82 17.76
C ALA A 653 -8.30 33.37 17.74
N PRO A 654 -9.44 34.07 17.91
CA PRO A 654 -9.40 35.48 18.23
C PRO A 654 -8.92 35.64 19.68
N ALA A 655 -8.07 36.64 19.90
CA ALA A 655 -7.41 36.94 21.16
C ALA A 655 -8.40 37.02 22.35
N SER A 656 -8.05 36.34 23.44
CA SER A 656 -8.81 36.34 24.70
C SER A 656 -8.81 37.73 25.36
N PRO A 657 -9.97 38.27 25.78
CA PRO A 657 -10.00 39.27 26.83
C PRO A 657 -10.00 38.59 28.21
N LYS A 658 -9.36 39.29 29.14
CA LYS A 658 -9.03 38.89 30.50
C LYS A 658 -10.25 38.45 31.33
N ALA A 659 -9.95 37.55 32.27
CA ALA A 659 -10.83 37.10 33.33
C ALA A 659 -11.52 38.27 34.04
N ASP A 660 -12.83 38.12 34.28
CA ASP A 660 -13.48 38.83 35.36
C ASP A 660 -14.37 37.90 36.20
N LYS A 661 -14.27 38.12 37.50
CA LYS A 661 -14.99 37.41 38.55
C LYS A 661 -16.44 37.86 38.53
N LEU A 662 -17.40 36.93 38.42
CA LEU A 662 -18.70 37.02 39.10
C LEU A 662 -19.54 35.78 38.79
N GLY A 663 -20.20 35.23 39.81
CA GLY A 663 -21.36 34.36 39.58
C GLY A 663 -21.27 32.94 40.11
N LYS A 664 -20.79 32.74 41.34
CA LYS A 664 -21.50 31.79 42.23
C LYS A 664 -22.96 32.24 42.25
N PHE A 665 -23.87 31.54 41.57
CA PHE A 665 -25.29 31.35 41.89
C PHE A 665 -25.97 30.78 40.63
N LEU A 666 -26.14 29.45 40.61
CA LEU A 666 -27.29 28.69 40.10
C LEU A 666 -26.91 27.20 40.10
N LYS A 667 -26.93 26.59 41.30
CA LYS A 667 -27.06 25.14 41.43
C LYS A 667 -28.52 24.78 41.18
N LYS A 668 -28.80 24.01 40.12
CA LYS A 668 -30.03 23.23 39.98
C LYS A 668 -29.64 21.75 40.07
N PRO A 669 -30.31 20.92 40.90
CA PRO A 669 -30.04 19.49 40.94
C PRO A 669 -30.67 18.84 39.70
N SER A 670 -29.88 18.09 38.94
CA SER A 670 -30.42 17.17 37.94
C SER A 670 -31.03 15.97 38.65
N SER A 671 -32.27 15.63 38.28
CA SER A 671 -32.96 14.43 38.72
C SER A 671 -32.26 13.17 38.16
N PRO A 672 -32.34 12.01 38.82
CA PRO A 672 -31.67 10.80 38.38
C PRO A 672 -32.27 10.32 37.06
N VAL A 673 -31.46 10.31 36.01
CA VAL A 673 -31.79 9.64 34.75
C VAL A 673 -31.85 8.14 35.03
N ALA A 674 -32.98 7.52 34.67
CA ALA A 674 -33.17 6.08 34.78
C ALA A 674 -32.04 5.34 34.04
N LYS A 675 -31.43 4.35 34.71
CA LYS A 675 -30.44 3.45 34.10
C LYS A 675 -31.11 2.67 32.98
N VAL A 676 -30.88 3.09 31.74
CA VAL A 676 -31.04 2.23 30.58
C VAL A 676 -30.03 1.09 30.73
N PRO A 677 -30.41 -0.19 30.64
CA PRO A 677 -29.44 -1.27 30.62
C PRO A 677 -28.53 -1.05 29.41
N LEU A 678 -27.23 -0.85 29.65
CA LEU A 678 -26.26 -0.77 28.57
C LEU A 678 -26.28 -2.09 27.77
N PRO A 679 -26.09 -2.06 26.45
CA PRO A 679 -26.06 -3.28 25.65
C PRO A 679 -25.00 -4.24 26.20
N ALA A 680 -25.35 -5.51 26.31
CA ALA A 680 -24.48 -6.53 26.88
C ALA A 680 -23.20 -6.69 26.02
N MET A 681 -22.05 -6.92 26.66
CA MET A 681 -20.86 -7.46 25.98
C MET A 681 -20.93 -8.99 25.96
N ARG A 682 -20.39 -9.62 24.92
CA ARG A 682 -20.13 -11.06 24.92
C ARG A 682 -18.79 -11.32 25.59
N GLU A 683 -18.81 -12.21 26.57
CA GLU A 683 -17.61 -12.65 27.28
C GLU A 683 -17.32 -14.10 26.91
N SER A 684 -16.08 -14.39 26.54
CA SER A 684 -15.61 -15.75 26.27
C SER A 684 -14.15 -15.88 26.68
N LEU A 685 -13.64 -17.11 26.71
CA LEU A 685 -12.23 -17.39 26.96
C LEU A 685 -11.57 -17.73 25.62
N LEU A 686 -10.35 -17.24 25.40
CA LEU A 686 -9.56 -17.60 24.21
C LEU A 686 -9.28 -19.11 24.17
N ASN A 687 -9.00 -19.70 25.33
CA ASN A 687 -8.85 -21.14 25.54
C ASN A 687 -9.85 -21.59 26.60
N ALA A 688 -10.69 -22.59 26.30
CA ALA A 688 -11.72 -23.06 27.21
C ALA A 688 -11.18 -23.56 28.57
N ASP A 689 -9.94 -24.06 28.59
CA ASP A 689 -9.28 -24.62 29.78
C ASP A 689 -8.53 -23.57 30.63
N GLN A 690 -8.50 -22.31 30.20
CA GLN A 690 -7.76 -21.24 30.87
C GLN A 690 -8.65 -20.02 31.05
N VAL A 691 -8.71 -19.52 32.28
CA VAL A 691 -9.46 -18.29 32.59
C VAL A 691 -8.76 -17.02 32.11
N PHE A 692 -7.65 -17.11 31.37
CA PHE A 692 -6.85 -15.98 30.90
C PHE A 692 -6.44 -16.13 29.43
N PRO A 693 -6.38 -15.03 28.64
CA PRO A 693 -7.03 -13.75 28.92
C PRO A 693 -8.54 -13.83 28.62
N LEU A 694 -9.31 -12.93 29.22
CA LEU A 694 -10.73 -12.77 28.93
C LEU A 694 -10.90 -12.14 27.54
N LEU A 695 -11.70 -12.75 26.68
CA LEU A 695 -12.11 -12.15 25.40
C LEU A 695 -13.44 -11.43 25.57
N MET A 696 -13.44 -10.12 25.30
CA MET A 696 -14.63 -9.27 25.32
C MET A 696 -14.93 -8.77 23.91
N GLU A 697 -16.16 -9.01 23.44
CA GLU A 697 -16.63 -8.63 22.11
C GLU A 697 -17.96 -7.89 22.21
N PRO A 698 -18.26 -6.96 21.27
CA PRO A 698 -19.55 -6.29 21.26
C PRO A 698 -20.66 -7.24 20.82
N ASN A 699 -21.83 -7.19 21.47
CA ASN A 699 -23.05 -7.80 20.91
C ASN A 699 -23.65 -6.95 19.79
N ASP A 700 -23.35 -5.64 19.77
CA ASP A 700 -23.73 -4.69 18.72
C ASP A 700 -22.46 -4.06 18.12
N PRO A 701 -22.18 -4.25 16.81
CA PRO A 701 -21.01 -3.68 16.14
C PRO A 701 -20.86 -2.16 16.28
N GLY A 702 -21.93 -1.43 16.59
CA GLY A 702 -21.92 0.02 16.82
C GLY A 702 -21.58 0.46 18.25
N LEU A 703 -21.28 -0.47 19.17
CA LEU A 703 -21.00 -0.16 20.57
C LEU A 703 -19.68 0.62 20.70
N ASP A 704 -19.76 1.85 21.19
CA ASP A 704 -18.59 2.65 21.53
C ASP A 704 -17.92 2.12 22.80
N LEU A 705 -16.74 1.51 22.62
CA LEU A 705 -15.97 0.91 23.69
C LEU A 705 -15.55 1.94 24.74
N VAL A 706 -15.23 3.17 24.34
CA VAL A 706 -14.76 4.22 25.25
C VAL A 706 -15.87 4.62 26.21
N THR A 707 -17.06 4.95 25.70
CA THR A 707 -18.24 5.27 26.53
C THR A 707 -18.61 4.10 27.43
N TRP A 708 -18.54 2.87 26.92
CA TRP A 708 -18.85 1.68 27.71
C TRP A 708 -17.86 1.50 28.87
N VAL A 709 -16.55 1.62 28.63
CA VAL A 709 -15.53 1.53 29.68
C VAL A 709 -15.68 2.65 30.71
N GLN A 710 -15.98 3.89 30.28
CA GLN A 710 -16.23 5.00 31.22
C GLN A 710 -17.40 4.70 32.17
N ALA A 711 -18.45 4.06 31.68
CA ALA A 711 -19.61 3.67 32.49
C ALA A 711 -19.37 2.39 33.33
N ASN A 712 -18.41 1.54 32.94
CA ASN A 712 -18.18 0.21 33.53
C ASN A 712 -16.76 0.01 34.07
N ARG A 713 -16.01 1.07 34.37
CA ARG A 713 -14.61 0.96 34.82
C ARG A 713 -14.42 0.00 36.00
N ALA A 714 -15.30 0.05 37.00
CA ALA A 714 -15.24 -0.84 38.15
C ALA A 714 -15.37 -2.33 37.76
N LEU A 715 -16.19 -2.63 36.75
CA LEU A 715 -16.32 -3.98 36.19
C LEU A 715 -15.07 -4.38 35.41
N VAL A 716 -14.46 -3.46 34.65
CA VAL A 716 -13.20 -3.70 33.95
C VAL A 716 -12.08 -4.01 34.95
N GLU A 717 -11.99 -3.28 36.07
CA GLU A 717 -11.05 -3.57 37.16
C GLU A 717 -11.27 -4.95 37.80
N GLU A 718 -12.53 -5.29 38.10
CA GLU A 718 -12.88 -6.60 38.65
C GLU A 718 -12.47 -7.73 37.70
N LYS A 719 -12.75 -7.57 36.41
CA LYS A 719 -12.37 -8.54 35.37
C LYS A 719 -10.86 -8.61 35.19
N LEU A 720 -10.17 -7.48 35.21
CA LEU A 720 -8.71 -7.46 35.07
C LEU A 720 -8.03 -8.15 36.26
N ALA A 721 -8.50 -7.90 37.48
CA ALA A 721 -8.02 -8.56 38.68
C ALA A 721 -8.27 -10.08 38.65
N ARG A 722 -9.44 -10.51 38.17
CA ARG A 722 -9.78 -11.94 38.07
C ARG A 722 -8.98 -12.63 36.97
N HIS A 723 -8.95 -12.04 35.79
CA HIS A 723 -8.46 -12.69 34.58
C HIS A 723 -7.00 -12.39 34.28
N ALA A 724 -6.33 -11.43 34.93
CA ALA A 724 -4.98 -10.94 34.64
C ALA A 724 -4.80 -10.21 33.29
N GLY A 725 -5.70 -10.44 32.32
CA GLY A 725 -5.71 -9.74 31.04
C GLY A 725 -7.06 -9.82 30.34
N ILE A 726 -7.36 -8.78 29.55
CA ILE A 726 -8.61 -8.65 28.78
C ILE A 726 -8.26 -8.27 27.34
N LEU A 727 -8.66 -9.10 26.37
CA LEU A 727 -8.60 -8.80 24.95
C LEU A 727 -9.95 -8.26 24.48
N PHE A 728 -9.98 -6.99 24.08
CA PHE A 728 -11.12 -6.34 23.45
C PHE A 728 -11.00 -6.49 21.93
N ARG A 729 -12.01 -7.10 21.31
CA ARG A 729 -12.01 -7.43 19.88
C ARG A 729 -13.34 -7.10 19.21
N GLY A 730 -13.27 -6.64 17.96
CA GLY A 730 -14.46 -6.36 17.15
C GLY A 730 -15.12 -5.02 17.44
N PHE A 731 -14.48 -4.15 18.22
CA PHE A 731 -14.91 -2.76 18.43
C PHE A 731 -14.39 -1.86 17.31
N ALA A 732 -15.09 -0.75 17.05
CA ALA A 732 -14.71 0.25 16.04
C ALA A 732 -13.54 1.15 16.49
N MET A 733 -12.46 0.55 17.01
CA MET A 733 -11.20 1.22 17.34
C MET A 733 -10.38 1.40 16.05
N ARG A 734 -10.29 2.62 15.53
CA ARG A 734 -9.77 2.86 14.16
C ARG A 734 -8.29 3.24 14.14
N ASP A 735 -7.84 3.99 15.12
CA ASP A 735 -6.51 4.57 15.15
C ASP A 735 -5.99 4.82 16.58
N ILE A 736 -4.80 5.43 16.66
CA ILE A 736 -4.13 5.76 17.91
C ILE A 736 -4.92 6.71 18.82
N HIS A 737 -5.80 7.56 18.27
CA HIS A 737 -6.58 8.51 19.07
C HIS A 737 -7.77 7.83 19.73
N ASP A 738 -8.44 6.90 19.04
CA ASP A 738 -9.44 6.03 19.66
C ASP A 738 -8.78 5.21 20.81
N PHE A 739 -7.55 4.75 20.61
CA PHE A 739 -6.76 4.10 21.66
C PHE A 739 -6.36 5.03 22.81
N GLU A 740 -5.95 6.27 22.54
CA GLU A 740 -5.66 7.28 23.57
C GLU A 740 -6.91 7.55 24.43
N ALA A 741 -8.07 7.71 23.80
CA ALA A 741 -9.34 7.91 24.48
C ALA A 741 -9.74 6.66 25.30
N PHE A 742 -9.52 5.46 24.78
CA PHE A 742 -9.73 4.20 25.50
C PHE A 742 -8.80 4.09 26.71
N ALA A 743 -7.51 4.35 26.54
CA ALA A 743 -6.53 4.25 27.62
C ALA A 743 -6.81 5.28 28.73
N GLU A 744 -7.18 6.51 28.38
CA GLU A 744 -7.64 7.55 29.33
C GLU A 744 -8.98 7.16 29.99
N ALA A 745 -9.87 6.46 29.28
CA ALA A 745 -11.12 5.94 29.85
C ALA A 745 -10.86 4.81 30.85
N VAL A 746 -9.92 3.91 30.57
CA VAL A 746 -9.46 2.86 31.50
C VAL A 746 -8.78 3.49 32.71
N GLN A 747 -7.85 4.42 32.49
CA GLN A 747 -7.08 5.10 33.53
C GLN A 747 -7.17 6.63 33.38
N PRO A 748 -8.09 7.30 34.09
CA PRO A 748 -8.18 8.76 34.04
C PRO A 748 -6.91 9.45 34.52
N GLY A 749 -6.50 10.51 33.83
CA GLY A 749 -5.27 11.25 34.12
C GLY A 749 -4.00 10.52 33.70
N LEU A 750 -4.09 9.50 32.83
CA LEU A 750 -2.97 8.72 32.32
C LEU A 750 -1.86 9.62 31.78
N TYR A 751 -2.27 10.66 31.05
CA TYR A 751 -1.38 11.57 30.34
C TYR A 751 -1.03 12.86 31.11
N GLY A 752 -1.25 12.88 32.43
CA GLY A 752 -0.85 13.96 33.34
C GLY A 752 0.68 14.08 33.55
N GLN A 753 1.13 14.75 34.62
CA GLN A 753 2.56 14.88 34.97
C GLN A 753 3.15 13.54 35.44
N TYR A 754 3.25 12.57 34.52
CA TYR A 754 4.13 11.44 34.65
C TYR A 754 5.49 11.81 34.04
N GLY A 755 6.45 12.05 34.94
CA GLY A 755 7.86 12.11 34.60
C GLY A 755 8.41 10.70 34.38
N ASP A 756 9.28 10.57 33.39
CA ASP A 756 10.21 9.45 33.16
C ASP A 756 9.75 8.20 32.36
N LEU A 757 8.70 8.27 31.54
CA LEU A 757 8.53 7.35 30.40
C LEU A 757 8.86 8.05 29.07
N PRO A 758 9.57 7.40 28.13
CA PRO A 758 10.13 8.05 26.94
C PRO A 758 9.03 8.63 26.06
N LYS A 759 8.93 9.96 26.04
CA LYS A 759 8.11 10.70 25.09
C LYS A 759 8.89 10.89 23.79
N LYS A 760 8.58 10.10 22.74
CA LYS A 760 8.51 10.51 21.32
C LYS A 760 8.29 9.32 20.36
N GLU A 761 7.71 9.68 19.22
CA GLU A 761 7.38 8.90 18.01
C GLU A 761 6.09 8.06 18.09
N GLY A 762 4.95 8.70 17.77
CA GLY A 762 3.69 8.00 17.49
C GLY A 762 2.44 8.82 17.75
N GLY A 763 2.35 9.50 18.90
CA GLY A 763 1.22 10.32 19.34
C GLY A 763 1.64 11.40 20.35
N LYS A 764 0.72 12.25 20.80
CA LYS A 764 1.02 13.30 21.80
C LYS A 764 1.37 12.70 23.16
N ASN A 765 0.77 11.55 23.53
CA ASN A 765 0.94 10.93 24.85
C ASN A 765 1.08 9.38 24.86
N THR A 766 1.15 8.74 23.69
CA THR A 766 1.38 7.30 23.50
C THR A 766 2.66 7.06 22.70
N TYR A 767 3.22 5.84 22.74
CA TYR A 767 4.44 5.52 22.00
C TYR A 767 4.31 4.21 21.21
N ARG A 768 5.03 4.13 20.09
CA ARG A 768 5.12 2.90 19.28
C ARG A 768 5.99 1.87 19.99
N SER A 769 5.66 0.59 19.85
CA SER A 769 6.51 -0.49 20.37
C SER A 769 7.94 -0.32 19.86
N THR A 770 8.94 -0.56 20.72
CA THR A 770 10.35 -0.49 20.35
C THR A 770 10.62 -1.33 19.09
N PRO A 771 11.33 -0.79 18.07
CA PRO A 771 11.65 -1.55 16.87
C PRO A 771 12.63 -2.67 17.24
N TYR A 772 12.16 -3.90 17.21
CA TYR A 772 12.97 -5.11 17.36
C TYR A 772 13.02 -5.88 16.05
N PRO A 773 14.14 -6.55 15.71
CA PRO A 773 14.27 -7.32 14.48
C PRO A 773 13.08 -8.25 14.26
N GLU A 774 12.43 -8.17 13.09
CA GLU A 774 11.18 -8.86 12.78
C GLU A 774 11.33 -10.39 12.85
N LYS A 775 12.53 -10.89 12.54
CA LYS A 775 12.88 -12.32 12.52
C LYS A 775 13.27 -12.91 13.88
N LYS A 776 13.26 -12.14 14.96
CA LYS A 776 13.64 -12.63 16.31
C LYS A 776 12.47 -12.51 17.29
N MET A 777 12.31 -13.56 18.10
CA MET A 777 11.35 -13.57 19.21
C MET A 777 11.80 -12.56 20.27
N ILE A 778 10.84 -11.80 20.81
CA ILE A 778 11.04 -11.11 22.08
C ILE A 778 10.60 -12.09 23.17
N LEU A 779 11.54 -12.50 24.02
CA LEU A 779 11.28 -13.43 25.13
C LEU A 779 10.29 -12.82 26.14
N PHE A 780 9.67 -13.68 26.96
CA PHE A 780 8.71 -13.21 27.95
C PHE A 780 9.33 -12.19 28.90
N HIS A 781 8.64 -11.06 29.06
CA HIS A 781 9.07 -10.01 29.96
C HIS A 781 7.90 -9.27 30.62
N ASN A 782 8.14 -8.94 31.89
CA ASN A 782 7.66 -7.77 32.61
C ASN A 782 7.98 -6.48 31.81
N GLU A 783 7.43 -5.32 32.10
CA GLU A 783 8.08 -4.05 31.69
C GLU A 783 8.75 -3.36 32.88
N SER A 784 9.81 -2.60 32.61
CA SER A 784 10.47 -1.74 33.60
C SER A 784 11.24 -2.38 34.78
N SER A 785 11.86 -3.56 34.63
CA SER A 785 12.62 -4.30 35.67
C SER A 785 13.67 -3.49 36.45
N HIS A 786 14.19 -2.42 35.86
CA HIS A 786 15.24 -1.56 36.41
C HIS A 786 14.70 -0.19 36.89
N GLN A 787 13.41 0.09 36.73
CA GLN A 787 12.77 1.33 37.18
C GLN A 787 12.30 1.20 38.64
N ASP A 788 12.37 2.30 39.37
CA ASP A 788 11.90 2.47 40.75
C ASP A 788 10.37 2.46 40.88
N ARG A 789 9.67 2.69 39.77
CA ARG A 789 8.21 2.62 39.64
C ARG A 789 7.82 1.74 38.46
N TRP A 790 6.74 0.98 38.61
CA TRP A 790 6.25 0.06 37.59
C TRP A 790 4.82 0.37 37.18
N PRO A 791 4.49 0.34 35.87
CA PRO A 791 3.09 0.43 35.46
C PRO A 791 2.38 -0.85 35.87
N ARG A 792 1.24 -0.74 36.55
CA ARG A 792 0.36 -1.88 36.80
C ARG A 792 -0.44 -2.24 35.55
N LYS A 793 -0.94 -1.25 34.82
CA LYS A 793 -1.74 -1.45 33.60
C LYS A 793 -0.89 -1.26 32.36
N GLN A 794 -0.85 -2.27 31.51
CA GLN A 794 -0.27 -2.20 30.18
C GLN A 794 -1.35 -2.40 29.14
N LEU A 795 -1.39 -1.51 28.15
CA LEU A 795 -2.35 -1.59 27.06
C LEU A 795 -1.58 -1.68 25.75
N PHE A 796 -1.90 -2.67 24.93
CA PHE A 796 -1.35 -2.82 23.58
C PHE A 796 -2.48 -2.77 22.58
N PHE A 797 -2.35 -1.90 21.58
CA PHE A 797 -3.32 -1.71 20.51
C PHE A 797 -2.73 -2.09 19.16
N CYS A 798 -3.44 -2.93 18.41
CA CYS A 798 -3.06 -3.28 17.06
C CYS A 798 -3.64 -2.30 16.04
N GLU A 799 -2.81 -1.35 15.64
CA GLU A 799 -3.13 -0.43 14.56
C GLU A 799 -2.95 -1.10 13.19
N GLN A 800 -1.92 -1.96 13.06
CA GLN A 800 -1.67 -2.78 11.89
C GLN A 800 -1.17 -4.17 12.29
N PRO A 801 -1.90 -5.25 11.98
CA PRO A 801 -1.40 -6.61 12.19
C PRO A 801 -0.35 -6.94 11.12
N SER A 802 0.59 -7.82 11.47
CA SER A 802 1.50 -8.39 10.47
C SER A 802 0.73 -9.29 9.51
N PRO A 803 1.12 -9.35 8.22
CA PRO A 803 0.55 -10.30 7.26
C PRO A 803 0.92 -11.77 7.56
N VAL A 804 2.06 -12.04 8.23
CA VAL A 804 2.52 -13.39 8.55
C VAL A 804 3.19 -13.41 9.93
N GLY A 805 2.67 -14.23 10.84
CA GLY A 805 3.21 -14.39 12.19
C GLY A 805 2.92 -13.19 13.11
N GLY A 806 3.76 -12.97 14.11
CA GLY A 806 3.64 -11.82 15.00
C GLY A 806 2.53 -11.90 16.05
N ALA A 807 2.09 -13.12 16.35
CA ALA A 807 1.26 -13.42 17.51
C ALA A 807 1.94 -12.90 18.79
N THR A 808 1.11 -12.53 19.76
CA THR A 808 1.59 -12.11 21.08
C THR A 808 1.27 -13.19 22.10
N PRO A 809 2.29 -13.97 22.55
CA PRO A 809 2.14 -14.86 23.68
C PRO A 809 1.97 -14.03 24.96
N VAL A 810 1.00 -14.41 25.79
CA VAL A 810 0.79 -13.85 27.13
C VAL A 810 0.68 -14.98 28.15
N VAL A 811 1.18 -14.76 29.37
CA VAL A 811 1.25 -15.76 30.43
C VAL A 811 0.66 -15.21 31.72
N ASP A 812 -0.18 -15.99 32.40
CA ASP A 812 -0.64 -15.70 33.76
C ASP A 812 0.45 -16.09 34.77
N CYS A 813 1.10 -15.10 35.38
CA CYS A 813 2.20 -15.26 36.34
C CYS A 813 1.78 -15.95 37.63
N ARG A 814 0.47 -16.05 37.93
CA ARG A 814 -0.05 -16.89 39.03
C ARG A 814 0.10 -18.37 38.69
N GLN A 815 -0.21 -18.75 37.45
CA GLN A 815 -0.02 -20.12 36.99
C GLN A 815 1.46 -20.48 36.90
N MET A 816 2.29 -19.53 36.46
CA MET A 816 3.74 -19.65 36.51
C MET A 816 4.22 -19.94 37.95
N TYR A 817 3.77 -19.15 38.92
CA TYR A 817 4.07 -19.37 40.34
C TYR A 817 3.65 -20.78 40.80
N LEU A 818 2.42 -21.19 40.52
CA LEU A 818 1.91 -22.50 40.95
C LEU A 818 2.68 -23.68 40.36
N ARG A 819 3.18 -23.55 39.12
CA ARG A 819 3.95 -24.60 38.43
C ARG A 819 5.43 -24.61 38.76
N LEU A 820 5.96 -23.55 39.38
CA LEU A 820 7.35 -23.54 39.85
C LEU A 820 7.57 -24.61 40.93
N PRO A 821 8.65 -25.41 40.83
CA PRO A 821 9.03 -26.33 41.90
C PRO A 821 9.14 -25.62 43.24
N GLN A 822 8.66 -26.26 44.31
CA GLN A 822 8.62 -25.66 45.65
C GLN A 822 10.00 -25.13 46.08
N ALA A 823 11.07 -25.90 45.87
CA ALA A 823 12.42 -25.48 46.22
C ALA A 823 12.87 -24.19 45.51
N LEU A 824 12.49 -24.02 44.24
CA LEU A 824 12.79 -22.80 43.49
C LEU A 824 11.91 -21.63 43.93
N ARG A 825 10.63 -21.88 44.25
CA ARG A 825 9.78 -20.85 44.86
C ARG A 825 10.35 -20.35 46.18
N ASP A 826 10.76 -21.25 47.06
CA ASP A 826 11.36 -20.88 48.35
C ASP A 826 12.66 -20.09 48.15
N THR A 827 13.47 -20.47 47.15
CA THR A 827 14.70 -19.74 46.79
C THR A 827 14.39 -18.35 46.26
N PHE A 828 13.43 -18.21 45.35
CA PHE A 828 13.02 -16.93 44.80
C PHE A 828 12.35 -16.03 45.85
N GLU A 829 11.53 -16.58 46.74
CA GLU A 829 10.92 -15.83 47.85
C GLU A 829 11.95 -15.36 48.87
N SER A 830 12.94 -16.18 49.20
CA SER A 830 13.96 -15.84 50.21
C SER A 830 15.06 -14.94 49.68
N LYS A 831 15.56 -15.21 48.47
CA LYS A 831 16.70 -14.49 47.89
C LYS A 831 16.28 -13.30 47.04
N GLY A 832 15.13 -13.35 46.37
CA GLY A 832 14.79 -12.38 45.32
C GLY A 832 15.74 -12.46 44.12
N LEU A 833 15.78 -11.39 43.33
CA LEU A 833 16.65 -11.23 42.16
C LEU A 833 17.52 -9.99 42.31
N LEU A 834 18.69 -10.03 41.67
CA LEU A 834 19.58 -8.89 41.53
C LEU A 834 19.81 -8.62 40.05
N TYR A 835 19.19 -7.57 39.52
CA TYR A 835 19.44 -7.12 38.15
C TYR A 835 20.70 -6.28 38.09
N VAL A 836 21.62 -6.66 37.21
CA VAL A 836 22.86 -5.92 36.96
C VAL A 836 22.78 -5.33 35.57
N ARG A 837 22.99 -4.02 35.46
CA ARG A 837 23.04 -3.31 34.18
C ARG A 837 24.29 -2.47 34.11
N THR A 838 25.05 -2.64 33.02
CA THR A 838 26.27 -1.90 32.73
C THR A 838 25.99 -0.95 31.57
N PHE A 839 26.04 0.36 31.84
CA PHE A 839 25.87 1.41 30.85
C PHE A 839 27.24 1.73 30.22
N ALA A 840 27.55 1.00 29.15
CA ALA A 840 28.77 1.16 28.37
C ALA A 840 28.48 1.75 26.99
N ASP A 841 29.17 2.84 26.65
CA ASP A 841 29.07 3.48 25.34
C ASP A 841 29.46 2.47 24.24
N LYS A 842 28.64 2.37 23.18
CA LYS A 842 28.76 1.43 22.03
C LYS A 842 28.33 -0.02 22.26
N LEU A 843 28.01 -0.46 23.47
CA LEU A 843 27.55 -1.84 23.75
C LEU A 843 26.08 -1.90 24.21
N ASP A 844 25.61 -0.91 24.98
CA ASP A 844 24.20 -0.63 25.27
C ASP A 844 24.04 0.91 25.29
N VAL A 845 22.94 1.42 25.83
CA VAL A 845 22.73 2.86 26.04
C VAL A 845 23.72 3.44 27.06
N SER A 846 24.25 4.64 26.81
CA SER A 846 25.07 5.37 27.78
C SER A 846 24.26 5.81 29.00
N TRP A 847 24.89 5.97 30.17
CA TRP A 847 24.19 6.39 31.38
C TRP A 847 23.62 7.81 31.23
N GLN A 848 24.30 8.69 30.49
CA GLN A 848 23.82 10.04 30.19
C GLN A 848 22.53 9.99 29.38
N HIS A 849 22.48 9.13 28.36
CA HIS A 849 21.28 8.95 27.57
C HIS A 849 20.16 8.30 28.38
N PHE A 850 20.47 7.39 29.29
CA PHE A 850 19.47 6.73 30.13
C PHE A 850 18.87 7.68 31.18
N PHE A 851 19.71 8.36 31.97
CA PHE A 851 19.27 9.25 33.04
C PHE A 851 18.91 10.67 32.56
N LYS A 852 19.17 11.00 31.28
CA LYS A 852 18.91 12.31 30.66
C LYS A 852 19.59 13.46 31.42
N THR A 853 20.81 13.21 31.90
CA THR A 853 21.64 14.18 32.61
C THR A 853 23.11 13.88 32.38
N GLU A 854 23.94 14.93 32.39
CA GLU A 854 25.41 14.84 32.35
C GLU A 854 26.03 14.88 33.77
N ASP A 855 25.20 15.07 34.79
CA ASP A 855 25.63 15.26 36.17
C ASP A 855 25.58 13.95 36.95
N ARG A 856 26.75 13.38 37.27
CA ARG A 856 26.87 12.16 38.06
C ARG A 856 26.16 12.28 39.41
N ALA A 857 26.22 13.44 40.07
CA ALA A 857 25.60 13.62 41.39
C ALA A 857 24.07 13.47 41.34
N GLN A 858 23.44 13.88 40.23
CA GLN A 858 21.99 13.68 40.02
C GLN A 858 21.65 12.20 39.83
N VAL A 859 22.50 11.44 39.14
CA VAL A 859 22.33 9.99 38.97
C VAL A 859 22.49 9.28 40.31
N GLU A 860 23.52 9.60 41.08
CA GLU A 860 23.77 9.04 42.41
C GLU A 860 22.60 9.35 43.37
N GLN A 861 22.08 10.58 43.33
CA GLN A 861 20.90 10.96 44.10
C GLN A 861 19.66 10.16 43.72
N ARG A 862 19.41 9.93 42.42
CA ARG A 862 18.30 9.09 41.95
C ARG A 862 18.45 7.64 42.38
N CYS A 863 19.65 7.08 42.23
CA CYS A 863 19.93 5.72 42.67
C CYS A 863 19.75 5.57 44.20
N ALA A 864 20.22 6.55 44.98
CA ALA A 864 20.04 6.57 46.44
C ALA A 864 18.55 6.64 46.84
N LEU A 865 17.76 7.49 46.18
CA LEU A 865 16.31 7.60 46.43
C LEU A 865 15.55 6.32 46.07
N ALA A 866 16.02 5.60 45.04
CA ALA A 866 15.42 4.36 44.54
C ALA A 866 15.95 3.07 45.21
N GLY A 867 16.91 3.17 46.13
CA GLY A 867 17.56 2.00 46.74
C GLY A 867 18.37 1.14 45.77
N ILE A 868 18.84 1.74 44.67
CA ILE A 868 19.67 1.07 43.65
C ILE A 868 21.13 1.19 44.08
N GLN A 869 21.91 0.11 43.98
CA GLN A 869 23.36 0.15 44.16
C GLN A 869 24.02 0.60 42.87
N TRP A 870 25.09 1.41 42.95
CA TRP A 870 25.83 1.85 41.79
C TRP A 870 27.33 1.79 42.01
N THR A 871 28.06 1.55 40.93
CA THR A 871 29.51 1.58 40.87
C THR A 871 29.93 2.27 39.57
N TRP A 872 30.78 3.27 39.66
CA TRP A 872 31.44 3.84 38.49
C TRP A 872 32.62 2.95 38.10
N LEU A 873 32.66 2.51 36.85
CA LEU A 873 33.74 1.70 36.30
C LEU A 873 34.80 2.60 35.62
N ASP A 874 35.89 2.00 35.17
CA ASP A 874 36.90 2.68 34.35
C ASP A 874 36.25 3.26 33.07
N ASN A 875 36.78 4.38 32.56
CA ASN A 875 36.29 5.06 31.34
C ASN A 875 34.87 5.69 31.41
N ASP A 876 34.43 6.16 32.58
CA ASP A 876 33.13 6.87 32.74
C ASP A 876 31.89 6.00 32.46
N GLU A 877 32.03 4.69 32.59
CA GLU A 877 30.91 3.75 32.54
C GLU A 877 30.24 3.62 33.92
N LEU A 878 28.93 3.33 33.94
CA LEU A 878 28.15 3.15 35.17
C LEU A 878 27.62 1.72 35.22
N GLN A 879 27.80 1.03 36.33
CA GLN A 879 27.08 -0.20 36.63
C GLN A 879 26.08 0.04 37.75
N ILE A 880 24.84 -0.38 37.55
CA ILE A 880 23.81 -0.39 38.59
C ILE A 880 23.42 -1.83 38.94
N ARG A 881 23.15 -2.08 40.23
CA ARG A 881 22.65 -3.34 40.74
C ARG A 881 21.36 -3.08 41.51
N THR A 882 20.28 -3.71 41.05
CA THR A 882 18.92 -3.43 41.49
C THR A 882 18.31 -4.69 42.10
N PRO A 883 18.19 -4.75 43.44
CA PRO A 883 17.46 -5.82 44.11
C PRO A 883 15.96 -5.71 43.80
N CYS A 884 15.35 -6.83 43.41
CA CYS A 884 13.92 -6.92 43.11
C CYS A 884 13.33 -8.20 43.71
N PRO A 885 12.07 -8.19 44.20
CA PRO A 885 11.41 -9.40 44.66
C PRO A 885 11.13 -10.32 43.48
N ALA A 886 11.57 -11.59 43.53
CA ALA A 886 11.30 -12.59 42.50
C ALA A 886 9.80 -12.97 42.43
N ILE A 887 9.20 -13.08 43.62
CA ILE A 887 7.79 -13.35 43.87
C ILE A 887 7.19 -12.13 44.58
N ILE A 888 6.03 -11.66 44.13
CA ILE A 888 5.30 -10.57 44.78
C ILE A 888 3.94 -11.06 45.27
N THR A 889 3.31 -10.27 46.14
CA THR A 889 1.88 -10.37 46.44
C THR A 889 1.17 -9.23 45.73
N HIS A 890 0.23 -9.55 44.85
CA HIS A 890 -0.48 -8.53 44.08
C HIS A 890 -1.32 -7.63 45.00
N PRO A 891 -1.18 -6.29 44.96
CA PRO A 891 -1.77 -5.38 45.93
C PRO A 891 -3.31 -5.36 45.93
N THR A 892 -3.97 -5.76 44.85
CA THR A 892 -5.43 -5.78 44.76
C THR A 892 -6.04 -7.16 45.02
N THR A 893 -5.41 -8.24 44.53
CA THR A 893 -5.97 -9.60 44.66
C THR A 893 -5.41 -10.37 45.85
N GLY A 894 -4.25 -9.98 46.37
CA GLY A 894 -3.54 -10.71 47.43
C GLY A 894 -2.90 -12.03 46.95
N GLU A 895 -2.93 -12.32 45.65
CA GLU A 895 -2.36 -13.55 45.10
C GLU A 895 -0.85 -13.43 44.91
N LYS A 896 -0.12 -14.54 45.11
CA LYS A 896 1.31 -14.62 44.84
C LYS A 896 1.57 -14.83 43.34
N THR A 897 2.51 -14.07 42.77
CA THR A 897 2.88 -14.17 41.35
C THR A 897 4.39 -14.20 41.15
N PHE A 898 4.83 -14.91 40.12
CA PHE A 898 6.21 -14.84 39.63
C PHE A 898 6.34 -13.63 38.69
N PHE A 899 6.77 -12.50 39.23
CA PHE A 899 6.70 -11.18 38.59
C PHE A 899 8.10 -10.68 38.24
N ASN A 900 8.75 -11.15 37.16
CA ASN A 900 10.07 -10.64 36.77
C ASN A 900 10.55 -10.99 35.35
N GLN A 901 11.50 -10.19 34.86
CA GLN A 901 12.11 -10.24 33.51
C GLN A 901 13.41 -11.06 33.44
N VAL A 902 13.46 -12.21 34.09
CA VAL A 902 14.70 -13.00 34.16
C VAL A 902 15.24 -13.40 32.78
N GLN A 903 14.36 -13.76 31.84
CA GLN A 903 14.78 -14.21 30.49
C GLN A 903 15.36 -13.09 29.62
N LEU A 904 14.89 -11.84 29.79
CA LEU A 904 15.42 -10.71 29.03
C LEU A 904 16.83 -10.29 29.48
N HIS A 905 17.23 -10.67 30.71
CA HIS A 905 18.47 -10.21 31.32
C HIS A 905 19.50 -11.32 31.48
N HIS A 906 19.11 -12.58 31.61
CA HIS A 906 20.08 -13.66 31.83
C HIS A 906 20.81 -14.02 30.54
N ILE A 907 22.15 -14.12 30.62
CA ILE A 907 23.01 -14.42 29.46
C ILE A 907 22.70 -15.78 28.80
N TYR A 908 22.14 -16.74 29.56
CA TYR A 908 21.65 -18.03 29.04
C TYR A 908 20.71 -17.87 27.84
N CYS A 909 19.93 -16.78 27.82
CA CYS A 909 18.92 -16.53 26.79
C CYS A 909 19.49 -15.85 25.54
N LEU A 910 20.80 -15.57 25.51
CA LEU A 910 21.49 -15.14 24.30
C LEU A 910 21.78 -16.35 23.40
N ASP A 911 21.91 -16.07 22.10
CA ASP A 911 22.40 -17.08 21.15
C ASP A 911 23.78 -17.60 21.61
N PRO A 912 24.06 -18.92 21.54
CA PRO A 912 25.29 -19.50 22.08
C PRO A 912 26.57 -18.81 21.58
N ASP A 913 26.66 -18.53 20.28
CA ASP A 913 27.84 -17.92 19.68
C ASP A 913 27.99 -16.47 20.16
N VAL A 914 26.87 -15.71 20.22
CA VAL A 914 26.84 -14.34 20.73
C VAL A 914 27.21 -14.29 22.22
N ARG A 915 26.73 -15.25 23.00
CA ARG A 915 27.03 -15.35 24.43
C ARG A 915 28.52 -15.59 24.65
N ASP A 916 29.10 -16.53 23.91
CA ASP A 916 30.51 -16.91 24.04
C ASP A 916 31.43 -15.76 23.58
N ASP A 917 31.07 -15.06 22.51
CA ASP A 917 31.78 -13.86 22.03
C ASP A 917 31.74 -12.72 23.06
N LEU A 918 30.56 -12.41 23.62
CA LEU A 918 30.42 -11.35 24.61
C LEU A 918 31.15 -11.69 25.91
N LEU A 919 31.07 -12.94 26.37
CA LEU A 919 31.81 -13.40 27.54
C LEU A 919 33.33 -13.38 27.30
N GLY A 920 33.79 -13.72 26.10
CA GLY A 920 35.20 -13.67 25.72
C GLY A 920 35.75 -12.24 25.65
N LEU A 921 34.94 -11.29 25.18
CA LEU A 921 35.34 -9.89 25.03
C LEU A 921 35.30 -9.09 26.34
N PHE A 922 34.26 -9.30 27.15
CA PHE A 922 33.97 -8.43 28.30
C PHE A 922 34.13 -9.13 29.66
N GLY A 923 34.11 -10.47 29.67
CA GLY A 923 33.98 -11.24 30.91
C GLY A 923 32.58 -11.11 31.54
N PRO A 924 32.26 -11.95 32.54
CA PRO A 924 30.93 -11.98 33.16
C PRO A 924 30.56 -10.68 33.91
N GLU A 925 31.56 -9.97 34.43
CA GLU A 925 31.40 -8.77 35.28
C GLU A 925 31.00 -7.51 34.48
N ARG A 926 31.33 -7.44 33.18
CA ARG A 926 31.05 -6.28 32.31
C ARG A 926 29.98 -6.54 31.27
N MET A 927 29.22 -7.64 31.42
CA MET A 927 28.07 -7.89 30.56
C MET A 927 27.08 -6.71 30.63
N PRO A 928 26.48 -6.29 29.50
CA PRO A 928 25.55 -5.15 29.47
C PRO A 928 24.36 -5.35 30.40
N ARG A 929 23.85 -6.58 30.46
CA ARG A 929 22.73 -6.98 31.29
C ARG A 929 23.00 -8.37 31.82
N HIS A 930 22.74 -8.56 33.11
CA HIS A 930 22.69 -9.88 33.73
C HIS A 930 21.70 -9.87 34.91
N VAL A 931 21.40 -11.05 35.45
CA VAL A 931 20.53 -11.23 36.60
C VAL A 931 21.05 -12.38 37.44
N TYR A 932 21.11 -12.15 38.75
CA TYR A 932 21.56 -13.10 39.76
C TYR A 932 20.43 -13.32 40.77
N TYR A 933 20.59 -14.29 41.67
CA TYR A 933 19.79 -14.27 42.91
C TYR A 933 20.13 -13.01 43.71
N GLY A 934 19.23 -12.56 44.59
CA GLY A 934 19.42 -11.29 45.32
C GLY A 934 20.63 -11.26 46.26
N ASP A 935 21.19 -12.42 46.62
CA ASP A 935 22.46 -12.55 47.34
C ASP A 935 23.71 -12.43 46.44
N GLY A 936 23.52 -12.25 45.14
CA GLY A 936 24.58 -12.16 44.12
C GLY A 936 25.06 -13.50 43.57
N SER A 937 24.49 -14.63 44.02
CA SER A 937 24.83 -15.95 43.45
C SER A 937 24.25 -16.13 42.04
N PRO A 938 24.96 -16.81 41.11
CA PRO A 938 24.48 -17.03 39.75
C PRO A 938 23.22 -17.89 39.73
N ILE A 939 22.33 -17.59 38.79
CA ILE A 939 21.18 -18.44 38.49
C ILE A 939 21.66 -19.50 37.51
N GLU A 940 21.38 -20.77 37.81
CA GLU A 940 21.85 -21.88 37.01
C GLU A 940 21.13 -21.94 35.66
N ASP A 941 21.85 -22.31 34.59
CA ASP A 941 21.29 -22.47 33.24
C ASP A 941 20.09 -23.44 33.22
N ALA A 942 20.12 -24.50 34.03
CA ALA A 942 19.01 -25.43 34.17
C ALA A 942 17.75 -24.79 34.78
N VAL A 943 17.91 -23.80 35.67
CA VAL A 943 16.80 -23.01 36.21
C VAL A 943 16.25 -22.10 35.12
N MET A 944 17.10 -21.46 34.32
CA MET A 944 16.68 -20.61 33.20
C MET A 944 15.96 -21.39 32.11
N GLN A 945 16.44 -22.60 31.79
CA GLN A 945 15.77 -23.51 30.87
C GLN A 945 14.38 -23.88 31.37
N LEU A 946 14.26 -24.32 32.63
CA LEU A 946 12.98 -24.67 33.24
C LEU A 946 12.00 -23.49 33.23
N LEU A 947 12.48 -22.28 33.53
CA LEU A 947 11.66 -21.08 33.46
C LEU A 947 11.12 -20.83 32.05
N GLY A 948 11.94 -21.03 31.02
CA GLY A 948 11.50 -20.93 29.62
C GLY A 948 10.44 -21.98 29.26
N GLU A 949 10.63 -23.24 29.67
CA GLU A 949 9.68 -24.32 29.46
C GLU A 949 8.33 -24.05 30.17
N LEU A 950 8.38 -23.52 31.40
CA LEU A 950 7.19 -23.17 32.16
C LEU A 950 6.44 -21.97 31.57
N TYR A 951 7.15 -20.93 31.12
CA TYR A 951 6.53 -19.80 30.42
C TYR A 951 5.82 -20.27 29.15
N GLU A 952 6.49 -21.08 28.33
CA GLU A 952 5.90 -21.64 27.10
C GLU A 952 4.68 -22.52 27.41
N ALA A 953 4.75 -23.36 28.44
CA ALA A 953 3.64 -24.22 28.87
C ALA A 953 2.43 -23.45 29.46
N CYS A 954 2.64 -22.20 29.91
CA CYS A 954 1.58 -21.32 30.41
C CYS A 954 1.09 -20.32 29.36
N ALA A 955 1.74 -20.25 28.19
CA ALA A 955 1.48 -19.20 27.21
C ALA A 955 0.15 -19.40 26.48
N VAL A 956 -0.58 -18.31 26.35
CA VAL A 956 -1.75 -18.18 25.49
C VAL A 956 -1.37 -17.28 24.33
N ARG A 957 -1.58 -17.77 23.10
CA ARG A 957 -1.27 -17.04 21.87
C ARG A 957 -2.55 -16.63 21.17
N PHE A 958 -2.52 -15.42 20.62
CA PHE A 958 -3.56 -14.93 19.74
C PHE A 958 -2.94 -14.13 18.61
N ASP A 959 -3.54 -14.26 17.42
CA ASP A 959 -3.22 -13.41 16.28
C ASP A 959 -3.91 -12.06 16.42
N TRP A 960 -3.16 -11.01 16.11
CA TRP A 960 -3.68 -9.65 16.12
C TRP A 960 -4.64 -9.41 14.97
N ARG A 961 -5.74 -8.73 15.25
CA ARG A 961 -6.61 -8.10 14.26
C ARG A 961 -6.49 -6.59 14.42
N LYS A 962 -6.59 -5.86 13.31
CA LYS A 962 -6.68 -4.40 13.37
C LYS A 962 -7.84 -4.00 14.29
N GLY A 963 -7.57 -3.09 15.22
CA GLY A 963 -8.56 -2.64 16.19
C GLY A 963 -8.53 -3.39 17.53
N ASP A 964 -7.82 -4.51 17.62
CA ASP A 964 -7.71 -5.25 18.88
C ASP A 964 -6.95 -4.42 19.93
N VAL A 965 -7.41 -4.50 21.18
CA VAL A 965 -6.69 -3.97 22.34
C VAL A 965 -6.59 -5.05 23.40
N ILE A 966 -5.39 -5.30 23.90
CA ILE A 966 -5.22 -6.11 25.11
C ILE A 966 -4.82 -5.21 26.29
N LEU A 967 -5.57 -5.31 27.38
CA LEU A 967 -5.26 -4.72 28.67
C LEU A 967 -4.71 -5.81 29.58
N LEU A 968 -3.47 -5.67 30.04
CA LEU A 968 -2.79 -6.60 30.94
C LEU A 968 -2.54 -5.93 32.29
N ASP A 969 -2.70 -6.70 33.36
CA ASP A 969 -2.15 -6.35 34.67
C ASP A 969 -0.70 -6.86 34.69
N ASN A 970 0.26 -5.95 34.54
CA ASN A 970 1.69 -6.23 34.44
C ASN A 970 2.21 -7.04 35.64
N MET A 971 1.51 -6.99 36.77
CA MET A 971 1.84 -7.71 38.01
C MET A 971 1.38 -9.17 38.02
N LEU A 972 0.38 -9.46 37.20
CA LEU A 972 -0.23 -10.78 37.06
C LEU A 972 0.09 -11.44 35.71
N ALA A 973 0.59 -10.68 34.73
CA ALA A 973 0.81 -11.16 33.37
C ALA A 973 2.21 -10.82 32.83
N ALA A 974 2.78 -11.77 32.10
CA ALA A 974 3.95 -11.58 31.25
C ALA A 974 3.54 -11.62 29.78
N HIS A 975 4.29 -10.95 28.91
CA HIS A 975 4.05 -10.98 27.47
C HIS A 975 5.34 -11.15 26.68
N ALA A 976 5.20 -11.62 25.44
CA ALA A 976 6.28 -11.84 24.48
C ALA A 976 5.83 -11.40 23.08
N ARG A 977 6.71 -11.57 22.08
CA ARG A 977 6.36 -11.36 20.68
C ARG A 977 7.02 -12.43 19.82
N ASP A 978 6.21 -13.17 19.08
CA ASP A 978 6.71 -14.13 18.09
C ASP A 978 7.28 -13.40 16.86
N PRO A 979 8.20 -14.03 16.10
CA PRO A 979 8.69 -13.50 14.83
C PRO A 979 7.56 -13.22 13.84
N PHE A 980 7.77 -12.25 12.95
CA PHE A 980 6.80 -11.87 11.93
C PHE A 980 7.47 -11.37 10.65
N GLU A 981 6.70 -11.29 9.57
CA GLU A 981 7.14 -10.72 8.29
C GLU A 981 6.20 -9.60 7.84
N GLY A 982 6.75 -8.56 7.22
CA GLY A 982 5.97 -7.45 6.71
C GLY A 982 5.52 -6.45 7.79
N PRO A 983 4.75 -5.42 7.42
CA PRO A 983 4.50 -4.28 8.28
C PRO A 983 3.62 -4.66 9.49
N ARG A 984 4.03 -4.24 10.69
CA ARG A 984 3.30 -4.44 11.95
C ARG A 984 3.40 -3.19 12.80
N LYS A 985 2.27 -2.72 13.32
CA LYS A 985 2.19 -1.51 14.16
C LYS A 985 1.38 -1.77 15.41
N ILE A 986 2.08 -1.87 16.55
CA ILE A 986 1.49 -1.97 17.88
C ILE A 986 1.80 -0.70 18.66
N VAL A 987 0.76 -0.08 19.20
CA VAL A 987 0.87 1.11 20.06
C VAL A 987 0.72 0.69 21.50
N VAL A 988 1.49 1.30 22.39
CA VAL A 988 1.51 0.96 23.82
C VAL A 988 1.12 2.16 24.68
N ALA A 989 0.35 1.89 25.73
CA ALA A 989 0.08 2.83 26.81
C ALA A 989 0.28 2.13 28.17
N MET A 990 0.74 2.90 29.16
CA MET A 990 1.06 2.41 30.50
C MET A 990 0.47 3.32 31.56
N GLY A 991 -0.19 2.72 32.55
CA GLY A 991 -0.90 3.46 33.59
C GLY A 991 -0.79 2.83 34.96
N GLU A 992 -1.16 3.63 35.95
CA GLU A 992 -1.16 3.25 37.37
C GLU A 992 0.22 2.81 37.84
N MET A 993 1.11 3.79 38.10
CA MET A 993 2.47 3.50 38.54
C MET A 993 2.50 3.13 40.03
N ILE A 994 3.00 1.93 40.32
CA ILE A 994 3.23 1.41 41.66
C ILE A 994 4.71 1.61 42.02
N GLU A 995 4.99 2.05 43.24
CA GLU A 995 6.38 2.15 43.71
C GLU A 995 6.88 0.76 44.12
N ARG A 996 8.14 0.45 43.81
CA ARG A 996 8.74 -0.86 44.15
C ARG A 996 8.57 -1.22 45.64
N ARG A 997 8.79 -0.27 46.53
CA ARG A 997 8.68 -0.44 47.99
C ARG A 997 7.29 -0.86 48.46
N ASP A 998 6.24 -0.53 47.71
CA ASP A 998 4.87 -0.90 48.07
C ASP A 998 4.61 -2.41 47.89
N LEU A 999 5.49 -3.09 47.17
CA LEU A 999 5.41 -4.51 46.84
C LEU A 999 6.28 -5.38 47.74
N GLU A 1000 7.12 -4.74 48.57
CA GLU A 1000 8.06 -5.38 49.49
C GLU A 1000 7.44 -5.73 50.85
N THR A 1001 6.15 -5.49 51.05
CA THR A 1001 5.48 -5.62 52.37
C THR A 1001 5.16 -7.06 52.79
N VAL A 1002 6.07 -8.04 52.63
CA VAL A 1002 6.02 -9.33 53.39
C VAL A 1002 7.44 -9.96 53.66
N THR A 1003 8.27 -9.32 54.51
CA THR A 1003 9.23 -9.83 55.56
C THR A 1003 10.34 -10.90 55.30
N PRO A 1004 11.43 -11.04 56.13
CA PRO A 1004 11.94 -10.24 57.27
C PRO A 1004 13.42 -9.78 57.15
N SER A 1005 13.81 -8.92 58.08
CA SER A 1005 15.16 -8.39 58.39
C SER A 1005 16.38 -9.21 57.93
N THR A 1006 17.23 -8.62 57.10
CA THR A 1006 18.68 -8.75 57.24
C THR A 1006 19.33 -7.38 57.07
N ARG A 1007 19.49 -6.67 58.19
CA ARG A 1007 20.50 -5.61 58.30
C ARG A 1007 21.86 -6.29 58.13
N MET A 1008 22.51 -6.14 56.99
CA MET A 1008 23.97 -6.25 56.96
C MET A 1008 24.53 -4.98 57.60
N GLN A 1009 25.06 -5.16 58.80
CA GLN A 1009 25.89 -4.19 59.48
C GLN A 1009 27.08 -3.85 58.59
N THR A 1010 27.23 -2.56 58.31
CA THR A 1010 28.53 -1.95 58.04
C THR A 1010 29.40 -2.10 59.28
N GLU A 1011 30.43 -2.96 59.21
CA GLU A 1011 31.63 -2.84 60.04
C GLU A 1011 32.80 -2.51 59.11
N GLY A 1012 33.62 -1.53 59.52
CA GLY A 1012 34.80 -1.03 58.80
C GLY A 1012 35.88 -2.09 58.59
N THR A 1013 36.99 -1.83 57.89
CA THR A 1013 38.01 -0.84 58.28
C THR A 1013 39.04 -0.76 57.13
N GLU A 1014 39.61 0.43 56.94
CA GLU A 1014 40.89 0.78 56.28
C GLU A 1014 41.74 -0.32 55.59
N ALA A 1015 41.95 -0.16 54.27
CA ALA A 1015 43.26 -0.12 53.59
C ALA A 1015 43.09 0.25 52.11
#